data_AF-A0A1G8DY81-F1
#
_entry.id   AF-A0A1G8DY81-F1
#
_cell.length_a   1.000
_cell.length_b   1.000
_cell.length_c   1.000
_cell.angle_alpha   90.00
_cell.angle_beta   90.00
_cell.angle_gamma   90.00
#
_symmetry.space_group_name_H-M   'P 1'
#
loop_
_entity.id
_entity.type
_entity.pdbx_description
1 polymer ?
#
loop_
_entity_poly.entity_id
_entity_poly.type
_entity_poly.pdbx_seq_one_letter_code
_entity_poly.pdbx_strand_id
1 'polypeptide(L)'
;MNRKHSKGAALLLIPIAVVIGFIAFIIADDSTVHFGDENLEAAVREALDQPEGPVRQEDLQEVDAIDLSYSGIESLEGIEKLITVRDLNLEGNRIEDIEPLKELIYLEDLNLRGNHVEDVSALEQMERMRSLDLRETGIDDVEAIAHMTALQDLNVRGNNITSLAPIENMVELRKLNVRNNHIEDISVLSNLNKLEDINLRHNTIQDFSPVFQLPHLTERLYVEGNPGVNMKDFIPLFEQVDNMDIDKPELALVFNQEGGVYPSPQTIELEQLMEEEPGTIRYTTDGSEPNEDSEPYTGPIEVDETTVVKAKFFDQYGNAGEMVSNTYIIGEESTFPIVSIAGNPDDFFGEANGIYAKGANYDEDAENPEETANYAQSGDQWEREVSVEMYKPDGTNMIHQQAGVRLHGNTSRYYPKKSFRLYGRSDYDSENTFSYPIFESEDDSEYNRLLLRNSGNDWDDTLFRDAFLQELITGFDVEKQAFKSSNLYLNGEYWGIYNLRERIDKHYFEYKFGILEEDLEYLENNANVREGDNRHYQKMLSYMEHNDITDPQVYAQVKEQMDINNFIDYNIAEIYVRNTDWPANNNRYWREKPNGKWRWTVFDLDFGFDLAGVSETAAHHTLGFATEEGNDSWPNPDWATFLLRTLLENEEFRAQFAGKFAHYLNTHFDDEIVTEKLSEFEAMYEPEMKKNIERWDEPESMEKWHENVDVMRQFGQVRDDYMYAHLIDYLQLDGYADLTFDIKGDHEVEIYGEEVPLENGQWEGKYLAGVPLEIRVDGKPAKLTSSNADAESVDEDGRLIISADGNTEIELASNDGQAIGTIQVEGSSVQKENITVESGETINWSEEGSAEGAYASISNPDLGETDGEQFTAEGAGEGLLTIHNENDEVTAMARVKVIDPADEARVYNEDHPAAKFEGSWQESTNEEHHEGTAAFSDIAGDKVEITFKGTGIRWFGYEGVTQGIAEIEVDGEKTEVDTFAEEPAFNKELYSVEGLEDKTHTLTIAVSGDHHEDAVNHRVHIDSFEVIQ
;
A
#
# COMPACT_ATOMS: atom_id res chain seq x y z
N MET A 1 96.18 -4.59 -3.82
CA MET A 1 95.60 -3.48 -3.01
C MET A 1 94.19 -3.86 -2.61
N ASN A 2 93.77 -3.44 -1.43
CA ASN A 2 92.38 -3.35 -0.92
C ASN A 2 91.58 -4.65 -0.71
N ARG A 3 90.63 -4.59 0.24
CA ARG A 3 90.05 -5.72 0.99
C ARG A 3 88.80 -6.34 0.34
N LYS A 4 88.69 -7.68 0.41
CA LYS A 4 87.45 -8.47 0.52
C LYS A 4 87.76 -9.91 1.01
N HIS A 5 86.73 -10.61 1.54
CA HIS A 5 86.61 -12.06 1.83
C HIS A 5 87.21 -12.71 3.10
N SER A 6 86.34 -13.39 3.86
CA SER A 6 86.16 -14.86 3.96
C SER A 6 84.72 -15.11 4.47
N LYS A 7 83.87 -16.09 4.10
CA LYS A 7 83.93 -17.46 3.53
C LYS A 7 84.52 -18.56 4.43
N GLY A 8 83.66 -19.46 4.93
CA GLY A 8 83.92 -20.92 4.81
C GLY A 8 83.53 -21.87 5.96
N ALA A 9 82.36 -22.51 5.82
CA ALA A 9 82.04 -23.92 6.17
C ALA A 9 81.95 -24.42 7.63
N ALA A 10 80.88 -25.20 7.87
CA ALA A 10 80.63 -26.04 9.05
C ALA A 10 80.82 -27.54 8.72
N LEU A 11 80.91 -28.39 9.76
CA LEU A 11 80.81 -29.87 9.79
C LEU A 11 80.89 -30.27 11.30
N LEU A 12 80.30 -31.33 11.87
CA LEU A 12 79.56 -32.50 11.36
C LEU A 12 78.87 -33.20 12.58
N LEU A 13 77.54 -33.27 12.69
CA LEU A 13 76.84 -34.09 13.72
C LEU A 13 75.39 -34.44 13.30
N ILE A 14 75.22 -35.37 12.36
CA ILE A 14 73.92 -35.91 11.92
C ILE A 14 74.08 -37.43 11.81
N PRO A 15 73.60 -38.22 12.81
CA PRO A 15 72.43 -39.06 12.53
C PRO A 15 71.53 -39.41 13.74
N ILE A 16 71.68 -38.77 14.91
CA ILE A 16 70.85 -39.08 16.11
C ILE A 16 69.72 -38.06 16.30
N ALA A 17 70.00 -36.77 16.06
CA ALA A 17 69.00 -35.70 16.16
C ALA A 17 67.85 -35.84 15.14
N VAL A 18 68.07 -36.48 13.99
CA VAL A 18 67.03 -36.66 12.97
C VAL A 18 66.02 -37.74 13.35
N VAL A 19 66.42 -38.79 14.07
CA VAL A 19 65.48 -39.85 14.51
C VAL A 19 64.66 -39.38 15.71
N ILE A 20 65.28 -38.69 16.67
CA ILE A 20 64.56 -38.08 17.79
C ILE A 20 63.69 -36.91 17.30
N GLY A 21 64.18 -36.13 16.32
CA GLY A 21 63.42 -35.07 15.66
C GLY A 21 62.21 -35.58 14.88
N PHE A 22 62.34 -36.68 14.12
CA PHE A 22 61.19 -37.28 13.43
C PHE A 22 60.17 -37.87 14.40
N ILE A 23 60.59 -38.50 15.50
CA ILE A 23 59.66 -39.01 16.51
C ILE A 23 58.99 -37.86 17.27
N ALA A 24 59.71 -36.78 17.59
CA ALA A 24 59.12 -35.59 18.20
C ALA A 24 58.19 -34.82 17.25
N PHE A 25 58.49 -34.78 15.95
CA PHE A 25 57.62 -34.17 14.93
C PHE A 25 56.35 -35.01 14.70
N ILE A 26 56.46 -36.33 14.66
CA ILE A 26 55.30 -37.24 14.55
C ILE A 26 54.44 -37.23 15.82
N ILE A 27 55.01 -37.00 17.01
CA ILE A 27 54.24 -36.88 18.26
C ILE A 27 53.62 -35.47 18.43
N ALA A 28 54.23 -34.43 17.86
CA ALA A 28 53.71 -33.05 17.96
C ALA A 28 52.55 -32.75 16.98
N ASP A 29 52.41 -33.57 15.92
CA ASP A 29 51.29 -33.51 14.96
C ASP A 29 50.01 -34.09 15.59
N ASP A 30 50.13 -35.24 16.27
CA ASP A 30 49.06 -36.13 16.76
C ASP A 30 48.26 -35.59 17.97
N SER A 31 48.50 -34.35 18.40
CA SER A 31 47.83 -33.71 19.55
C SER A 31 47.38 -32.27 19.31
N THR A 32 47.49 -31.77 18.08
CA THR A 32 47.02 -30.44 17.70
C THR A 32 45.50 -30.49 17.50
N VAL A 33 44.79 -29.51 18.04
CA VAL A 33 43.35 -29.35 17.80
C VAL A 33 43.16 -28.53 16.52
N HIS A 34 42.23 -28.97 15.69
CA HIS A 34 41.78 -28.25 14.51
C HIS A 34 40.37 -27.75 14.78
N PHE A 35 40.13 -26.48 14.44
CA PHE A 35 38.81 -25.88 14.43
C PHE A 35 38.36 -25.72 12.97
N GLY A 36 37.07 -25.92 12.69
CA GLY A 36 36.53 -25.73 11.33
C GLY A 36 36.39 -24.25 10.93
N ASP A 37 36.38 -23.37 11.92
CA ASP A 37 36.12 -21.94 11.82
C ASP A 37 37.33 -21.12 12.31
N GLU A 38 37.74 -20.11 11.54
CA GLU A 38 38.91 -19.28 11.86
C GLU A 38 38.63 -18.25 12.97
N ASN A 39 37.38 -17.80 13.11
CA ASN A 39 36.94 -16.93 14.20
C ASN A 39 36.85 -17.72 15.51
N LEU A 40 36.39 -18.98 15.47
CA LEU A 40 36.43 -19.88 16.63
C LEU A 40 37.88 -20.15 17.07
N GLU A 41 38.78 -20.46 16.13
CA GLU A 41 40.20 -20.63 16.47
C GLU A 41 40.79 -19.34 17.07
N ALA A 42 40.47 -18.16 16.51
CA ALA A 42 40.94 -16.88 17.01
C ALA A 42 40.41 -16.57 18.42
N ALA A 43 39.11 -16.73 18.67
CA ALA A 43 38.48 -16.49 19.96
C ALA A 43 39.01 -17.45 21.05
N VAL A 44 39.15 -18.75 20.74
CA VAL A 44 39.76 -19.72 21.67
C VAL A 44 41.23 -19.35 21.96
N ARG A 45 41.99 -18.89 20.97
CA ARG A 45 43.38 -18.43 21.17
C ARG A 45 43.48 -17.18 22.02
N GLU A 46 42.55 -16.24 21.88
CA GLU A 46 42.48 -15.04 22.70
C GLU A 46 42.14 -15.39 24.16
N ALA A 47 41.13 -16.23 24.37
CA ALA A 47 40.75 -16.71 25.69
C ALA A 47 41.87 -17.49 26.42
N LEU A 48 42.76 -18.15 25.67
CA LEU A 48 43.93 -18.88 26.19
C LEU A 48 45.22 -18.03 26.34
N ASP A 49 45.22 -16.74 25.93
CA ASP A 49 46.44 -15.89 25.81
C ASP A 49 47.54 -16.56 24.92
N GLN A 50 47.13 -17.25 23.84
CA GLN A 50 47.99 -18.07 22.96
C GLN A 50 47.92 -17.64 21.47
N PRO A 51 48.46 -16.46 21.10
CA PRO A 51 48.36 -15.90 19.75
C PRO A 51 49.25 -16.58 18.70
N GLU A 52 50.21 -17.44 19.08
CA GLU A 52 51.10 -18.14 18.14
C GLU A 52 51.30 -19.62 18.54
N GLY A 53 51.48 -20.49 17.54
CA GLY A 53 51.76 -21.93 17.73
C GLY A 53 50.50 -22.81 17.71
N PRO A 54 50.62 -24.15 17.67
CA PRO A 54 49.47 -25.05 17.66
C PRO A 54 48.75 -25.03 19.01
N VAL A 55 47.42 -24.91 19.01
CA VAL A 55 46.58 -25.23 20.18
C VAL A 55 46.54 -26.75 20.31
N ARG A 56 46.79 -27.27 21.51
CA ARG A 56 46.80 -28.71 21.78
C ARG A 56 45.71 -29.11 22.74
N GLN A 57 45.39 -30.40 22.70
CA GLN A 57 44.45 -31.01 23.63
C GLN A 57 44.86 -30.84 25.11
N GLU A 58 46.16 -30.69 25.41
CA GLU A 58 46.66 -30.39 26.76
C GLU A 58 46.34 -28.95 27.22
N ASP A 59 46.30 -27.99 26.28
CA ASP A 59 45.98 -26.58 26.57
C ASP A 59 44.49 -26.42 26.91
N LEU A 60 43.62 -27.23 26.29
CA LEU A 60 42.17 -27.21 26.49
C LEU A 60 41.69 -27.94 27.77
N GLN A 61 42.53 -28.78 28.38
CA GLN A 61 42.16 -29.61 29.55
C GLN A 61 42.11 -28.85 30.89
N GLU A 62 42.55 -27.59 30.92
CA GLU A 62 42.48 -26.73 32.11
C GLU A 62 41.37 -25.66 32.01
N VAL A 63 40.59 -25.64 30.92
CA VAL A 63 39.48 -24.70 30.70
C VAL A 63 38.24 -25.18 31.47
N ASP A 64 37.85 -24.44 32.50
CA ASP A 64 36.62 -24.62 33.30
C ASP A 64 35.52 -23.62 32.87
N ALA A 65 35.92 -22.48 32.28
CA ALA A 65 35.05 -21.41 31.78
C ALA A 65 35.68 -20.75 30.54
N ILE A 66 34.89 -20.39 29.52
CA ILE A 66 35.36 -19.68 28.32
C ILE A 66 34.29 -18.74 27.75
N ASP A 67 34.71 -17.55 27.29
CA ASP A 67 33.86 -16.57 26.63
C ASP A 67 34.30 -16.44 25.17
N LEU A 68 33.36 -16.71 24.26
CA LEU A 68 33.51 -16.73 22.80
C LEU A 68 32.39 -15.88 22.14
N SER A 69 31.78 -14.97 22.89
CA SER A 69 30.72 -14.09 22.40
C SER A 69 31.20 -13.08 21.36
N TYR A 70 30.28 -12.60 20.52
CA TYR A 70 30.47 -11.53 19.52
C TYR A 70 31.71 -11.69 18.61
N SER A 71 32.08 -12.94 18.34
CA SER A 71 33.32 -13.29 17.63
C SER A 71 33.09 -13.56 16.13
N GLY A 72 31.84 -13.62 15.67
CA GLY A 72 31.49 -13.93 14.29
C GLY A 72 31.67 -15.41 13.93
N ILE A 73 31.50 -16.29 14.91
CA ILE A 73 31.61 -17.75 14.74
C ILE A 73 30.40 -18.27 13.96
N GLU A 74 30.64 -19.04 12.90
CA GLU A 74 29.63 -19.69 12.06
C GLU A 74 29.63 -21.22 12.28
N SER A 75 30.78 -21.84 12.60
CA SER A 75 30.86 -23.28 12.88
C SER A 75 31.56 -23.63 14.20
N LEU A 76 31.00 -24.61 14.91
CA LEU A 76 31.50 -25.12 16.18
C LEU A 76 32.44 -26.35 16.05
N GLU A 77 32.82 -26.79 14.84
CA GLU A 77 33.74 -27.92 14.68
C GLU A 77 35.07 -27.67 15.43
N GLY A 78 35.43 -28.56 16.35
CA GLY A 78 36.60 -28.46 17.22
C GLY A 78 36.29 -28.07 18.67
N ILE A 79 35.11 -27.48 18.95
CA ILE A 79 34.71 -27.09 20.31
C ILE A 79 34.52 -28.30 21.24
N GLU A 80 34.20 -29.48 20.69
CA GLU A 80 33.99 -30.73 21.42
C GLU A 80 35.25 -31.23 22.15
N LYS A 81 36.40 -30.57 21.91
CA LYS A 81 37.66 -30.82 22.61
C LYS A 81 37.80 -30.11 23.95
N LEU A 82 36.90 -29.16 24.28
CA LEU A 82 36.80 -28.45 25.57
C LEU A 82 36.14 -29.29 26.67
N ILE A 83 36.43 -30.59 26.75
CA ILE A 83 35.71 -31.60 27.56
C ILE A 83 35.64 -31.35 29.09
N THR A 84 36.29 -30.32 29.60
CA THR A 84 36.27 -29.91 31.02
C THR A 84 35.43 -28.66 31.30
N VAL A 85 34.97 -27.96 30.26
CA VAL A 85 34.26 -26.68 30.39
C VAL A 85 32.94 -26.85 31.15
N ARG A 86 32.61 -25.86 31.97
CA ARG A 86 31.35 -25.75 32.71
C ARG A 86 30.58 -24.48 32.36
N ASP A 87 31.29 -23.38 32.14
CA ASP A 87 30.78 -22.05 31.78
C ASP A 87 31.14 -21.78 30.30
N LEU A 88 30.15 -21.66 29.42
CA LEU A 88 30.38 -21.42 27.99
C LEU A 88 29.47 -20.30 27.46
N ASN A 89 30.07 -19.19 27.05
CA ASN A 89 29.37 -18.07 26.42
C ASN A 89 29.64 -18.04 24.90
N LEU A 90 28.57 -18.12 24.10
CA LEU A 90 28.55 -18.10 22.63
C LEU A 90 27.61 -17.00 22.08
N GLU A 91 27.18 -16.05 22.91
CA GLU A 91 26.23 -14.98 22.56
C GLU A 91 26.65 -14.14 21.35
N GLY A 92 25.72 -13.80 20.46
CA GLY A 92 25.93 -12.85 19.37
C GLY A 92 26.87 -13.34 18.27
N ASN A 93 26.78 -14.62 17.92
CA ASN A 93 27.51 -15.23 16.81
C ASN A 93 26.51 -15.59 15.67
N ARG A 94 26.90 -16.45 14.73
CA ARG A 94 26.09 -16.90 13.59
C ARG A 94 25.97 -18.43 13.59
N ILE A 95 25.83 -19.02 14.76
CA ILE A 95 25.84 -20.47 14.93
C ILE A 95 24.46 -21.02 14.57
N GLU A 96 24.44 -22.01 13.68
CA GLU A 96 23.25 -22.82 13.36
C GLU A 96 23.36 -24.23 13.98
N ASP A 97 24.47 -24.93 13.75
CA ASP A 97 24.71 -26.30 14.23
C ASP A 97 25.43 -26.34 15.58
N ILE A 98 24.76 -26.87 16.61
CA ILE A 98 25.32 -27.09 17.96
C ILE A 98 25.60 -28.57 18.30
N GLU A 99 25.49 -29.52 17.36
CA GLU A 99 25.86 -30.93 17.59
C GLU A 99 27.29 -31.12 18.17
N PRO A 100 28.30 -30.28 17.85
CA PRO A 100 29.60 -30.33 18.54
C PRO A 100 29.55 -30.14 20.07
N LEU A 101 28.51 -29.50 20.63
CA LEU A 101 28.38 -29.33 22.09
C LEU A 101 28.01 -30.64 22.82
N LYS A 102 27.53 -31.67 22.11
CA LYS A 102 26.96 -32.91 22.67
C LYS A 102 27.88 -33.66 23.65
N GLU A 103 29.20 -33.60 23.44
CA GLU A 103 30.19 -34.28 24.29
C GLU A 103 30.57 -33.46 25.55
N LEU A 104 30.14 -32.19 25.65
CA LEU A 104 30.45 -31.26 26.75
C LEU A 104 29.56 -31.47 27.98
N ILE A 105 29.38 -32.74 28.39
CA ILE A 105 28.49 -33.20 29.48
C ILE A 105 28.84 -32.68 30.90
N TYR A 106 29.79 -31.76 31.02
CA TYR A 106 30.16 -31.07 32.26
C TYR A 106 29.65 -29.63 32.35
N LEU A 107 29.00 -29.11 31.29
CA LEU A 107 28.34 -27.80 31.30
C LEU A 107 27.39 -27.67 32.49
N GLU A 108 27.58 -26.59 33.24
CA GLU A 108 26.69 -26.10 34.30
C GLU A 108 25.99 -24.82 33.84
N ASP A 109 26.61 -24.01 32.98
CA ASP A 109 26.09 -22.72 32.53
C ASP A 109 26.40 -22.50 31.03
N LEU A 110 25.37 -22.26 30.20
CA LEU A 110 25.48 -22.10 28.74
C LEU A 110 24.66 -20.91 28.23
N ASN A 111 25.28 -20.04 27.44
CA ASN A 111 24.62 -18.91 26.77
C ASN A 111 24.82 -19.01 25.24
N LEU A 112 23.73 -19.19 24.51
CA LEU A 112 23.65 -19.28 23.04
C LEU A 112 22.86 -18.12 22.42
N ARG A 113 22.55 -17.07 23.20
CA ARG A 113 21.67 -15.98 22.77
C ARG A 113 22.08 -15.34 21.43
N GLY A 114 21.10 -14.99 20.60
CA GLY A 114 21.34 -14.23 19.37
C GLY A 114 22.20 -15.01 18.38
N ASN A 115 21.79 -16.25 18.12
CA ASN A 115 22.28 -17.17 17.10
C ASN A 115 21.06 -17.74 16.35
N HIS A 116 21.23 -18.69 15.44
CA HIS A 116 20.13 -19.29 14.65
C HIS A 116 20.03 -20.80 14.93
N VAL A 117 19.90 -21.15 16.21
CA VAL A 117 19.94 -22.53 16.71
C VAL A 117 18.51 -23.05 16.89
N GLU A 118 17.93 -23.60 15.84
CA GLU A 118 16.59 -24.22 15.87
C GLU A 118 16.62 -25.64 16.51
N ASP A 119 17.66 -26.43 16.28
CA ASP A 119 17.80 -27.80 16.82
C ASP A 119 18.66 -27.82 18.10
N VAL A 120 18.00 -27.98 19.25
CA VAL A 120 18.64 -28.10 20.57
C VAL A 120 18.87 -29.54 21.05
N SER A 121 18.71 -30.55 20.19
CA SER A 121 18.87 -31.97 20.55
C SER A 121 20.27 -32.35 21.05
N ALA A 122 21.30 -31.55 20.70
CA ALA A 122 22.66 -31.70 21.23
C ALA A 122 22.73 -31.56 22.77
N LEU A 123 21.76 -30.87 23.39
CA LEU A 123 21.74 -30.57 24.83
C LEU A 123 21.20 -31.74 25.70
N GLU A 124 20.63 -32.80 25.10
CA GLU A 124 19.90 -33.89 25.78
C GLU A 124 20.69 -34.55 26.94
N GLN A 125 22.03 -34.60 26.84
CA GLN A 125 22.90 -35.26 27.83
C GLN A 125 23.43 -34.34 28.96
N MET A 126 23.08 -33.06 28.96
CA MET A 126 23.64 -32.07 29.89
C MET A 126 22.92 -32.06 31.26
N GLU A 127 22.87 -33.21 31.95
CA GLU A 127 22.23 -33.42 33.26
C GLU A 127 22.71 -32.48 34.39
N ARG A 128 23.79 -31.70 34.17
CA ARG A 128 24.41 -30.79 35.15
C ARG A 128 24.01 -29.33 35.02
N MET A 129 23.27 -28.97 33.96
CA MET A 129 22.91 -27.59 33.67
C MET A 129 22.20 -26.92 34.85
N ARG A 130 22.53 -25.65 35.09
CA ARG A 130 22.01 -24.75 36.12
C ARG A 130 21.50 -23.45 35.51
N SER A 131 22.21 -22.88 34.54
CA SER A 131 21.77 -21.72 33.76
C SER A 131 21.78 -22.05 32.27
N LEU A 132 20.66 -21.81 31.58
CA LEU A 132 20.55 -21.98 30.14
C LEU A 132 19.88 -20.77 29.50
N ASP A 133 20.60 -20.09 28.62
CA ASP A 133 20.12 -18.93 27.87
C ASP A 133 20.09 -19.24 26.37
N LEU A 134 18.87 -19.33 25.84
CA LEU A 134 18.51 -19.59 24.45
C LEU A 134 17.68 -18.43 23.88
N ARG A 135 17.86 -17.21 24.40
CA ARG A 135 17.13 -16.04 23.90
C ARG A 135 17.38 -15.78 22.43
N GLU A 136 16.34 -15.44 21.69
CA GLU A 136 16.48 -14.96 20.30
C GLU A 136 17.28 -16.00 19.47
N THR A 137 16.88 -17.28 19.52
CA THR A 137 17.59 -18.41 18.84
C THR A 137 16.80 -19.11 17.73
N GLY A 138 15.46 -19.02 17.74
CA GLY A 138 14.58 -19.59 16.71
C GLY A 138 13.85 -20.88 17.11
N ILE A 139 14.14 -21.46 18.28
CA ILE A 139 13.50 -22.70 18.77
C ILE A 139 11.97 -22.61 18.88
N ASP A 140 11.27 -23.71 18.61
CA ASP A 140 9.82 -23.87 18.77
C ASP A 140 9.43 -24.88 19.88
N ASP A 141 10.36 -25.72 20.33
CA ASP A 141 10.19 -26.60 21.50
C ASP A 141 11.39 -26.62 22.47
N VAL A 142 11.16 -27.23 23.63
CA VAL A 142 12.14 -27.42 24.72
C VAL A 142 12.15 -28.86 25.25
N GLU A 143 11.74 -29.85 24.44
CA GLU A 143 11.69 -31.27 24.82
C GLU A 143 13.10 -31.81 25.12
N ALA A 144 14.11 -31.39 24.35
CA ALA A 144 15.51 -31.81 24.54
C ALA A 144 16.07 -31.50 25.95
N ILE A 145 15.51 -30.50 26.65
CA ILE A 145 15.98 -30.09 27.99
C ILE A 145 15.17 -30.70 29.14
N ALA A 146 14.15 -31.52 28.87
CA ALA A 146 13.24 -32.11 29.87
C ALA A 146 13.92 -32.91 31.00
N HIS A 147 15.18 -33.32 30.80
CA HIS A 147 15.98 -34.08 31.77
C HIS A 147 16.85 -33.21 32.70
N MET A 148 16.93 -31.89 32.49
CA MET A 148 17.74 -30.96 33.28
C MET A 148 17.13 -30.65 34.66
N THR A 149 16.91 -31.67 35.49
CA THR A 149 16.30 -31.55 36.83
C THR A 149 17.10 -30.71 37.85
N ALA A 150 18.34 -30.33 37.51
CA ALA A 150 19.20 -29.46 38.30
C ALA A 150 19.15 -27.97 37.90
N LEU A 151 18.41 -27.63 36.84
CA LEU A 151 18.31 -26.28 36.27
C LEU A 151 17.71 -25.29 37.29
N GLN A 152 18.24 -24.07 37.32
CA GLN A 152 17.89 -23.00 38.26
C GLN A 152 17.47 -21.72 37.54
N ASP A 153 18.07 -21.43 36.38
CA ASP A 153 17.74 -20.31 35.51
C ASP A 153 17.50 -20.84 34.08
N LEU A 154 16.33 -20.52 33.51
CA LEU A 154 15.97 -20.85 32.13
C LEU A 154 15.45 -19.60 31.44
N ASN A 155 16.09 -19.24 30.33
CA ASN A 155 15.77 -18.04 29.57
C ASN A 155 15.62 -18.37 28.09
N VAL A 156 14.37 -18.39 27.63
CA VAL A 156 13.97 -18.76 26.26
C VAL A 156 13.14 -17.65 25.61
N ARG A 157 13.37 -16.39 26.02
CA ARG A 157 12.63 -15.23 25.47
C ARG A 157 12.90 -15.03 23.97
N GLY A 158 11.86 -14.65 23.22
CA GLY A 158 11.97 -14.29 21.80
C GLY A 158 12.19 -15.52 20.93
N ASN A 159 11.29 -16.49 21.06
CA ASN A 159 11.29 -17.77 20.36
C ASN A 159 9.84 -18.19 20.05
N ASN A 160 9.65 -19.36 19.45
CA ASN A 160 8.35 -19.83 18.96
C ASN A 160 7.67 -20.86 19.88
N ILE A 161 8.04 -20.92 21.17
CA ILE A 161 7.61 -21.99 22.07
C ILE A 161 6.11 -21.90 22.38
N THR A 162 5.42 -23.04 22.25
CA THR A 162 3.97 -23.16 22.53
C THR A 162 3.64 -23.89 23.83
N SER A 163 4.59 -24.66 24.42
CA SER A 163 4.32 -25.51 25.58
C SER A 163 5.44 -25.55 26.60
N LEU A 164 5.06 -25.47 27.89
CA LEU A 164 5.95 -25.67 29.04
C LEU A 164 5.89 -27.10 29.62
N ALA A 165 5.22 -28.05 28.94
CA ALA A 165 5.19 -29.45 29.38
C ALA A 165 6.59 -30.07 29.70
N PRO A 166 7.65 -29.81 28.90
CA PRO A 166 8.98 -30.37 29.16
C PRO A 166 9.60 -29.96 30.51
N ILE A 167 9.26 -28.77 31.04
CA ILE A 167 9.88 -28.24 32.26
C ILE A 167 9.22 -28.75 33.56
N GLU A 168 8.18 -29.59 33.49
CA GLU A 168 7.40 -30.07 34.66
C GLU A 168 8.27 -30.63 35.81
N ASN A 169 9.41 -31.25 35.47
CA ASN A 169 10.30 -31.91 36.43
C ASN A 169 11.49 -31.05 36.91
N MET A 170 11.58 -29.79 36.48
CA MET A 170 12.66 -28.86 36.87
C MET A 170 12.42 -28.25 38.26
N VAL A 171 12.26 -29.11 39.28
CA VAL A 171 11.86 -28.71 40.64
C VAL A 171 12.90 -27.86 41.41
N GLU A 172 14.08 -27.64 40.84
CA GLU A 172 15.11 -26.72 41.35
C GLU A 172 15.05 -25.32 40.69
N LEU A 173 14.19 -25.12 39.69
CA LEU A 173 14.07 -23.88 38.92
C LEU A 173 13.63 -22.71 39.82
N ARG A 174 14.33 -21.58 39.66
CA ARG A 174 14.14 -20.33 40.41
C ARG A 174 13.76 -19.17 39.51
N LYS A 175 14.35 -19.13 38.32
CA LYS A 175 14.15 -18.09 37.32
C LYS A 175 13.65 -18.71 36.04
N LEU A 176 12.56 -18.16 35.51
CA LEU A 176 11.96 -18.57 34.24
C LEU A 176 11.60 -17.33 33.43
N ASN A 177 12.23 -17.16 32.27
CA ASN A 177 11.90 -16.10 31.33
C ASN A 177 11.48 -16.70 29.99
N VAL A 178 10.18 -16.62 29.70
CA VAL A 178 9.53 -17.13 28.49
C VAL A 178 8.86 -16.01 27.69
N ARG A 179 9.26 -14.76 27.94
CA ARG A 179 8.69 -13.56 27.29
C ARG A 179 8.77 -13.65 25.76
N ASN A 180 7.77 -13.14 25.03
CA ASN A 180 7.69 -13.18 23.56
C ASN A 180 7.81 -14.62 23.05
N ASN A 181 6.75 -15.41 23.29
CA ASN A 181 6.53 -16.79 22.83
C ASN A 181 5.01 -16.99 22.63
N HIS A 182 4.57 -18.23 22.35
CA HIS A 182 3.18 -18.57 22.04
C HIS A 182 2.54 -19.51 23.08
N ILE A 183 2.89 -19.35 24.37
CA ILE A 183 2.45 -20.24 25.45
C ILE A 183 1.02 -19.92 25.89
N GLU A 184 0.15 -20.94 25.90
CA GLU A 184 -1.22 -20.86 26.44
C GLU A 184 -1.33 -21.48 27.85
N ASP A 185 -0.73 -22.66 28.08
CA ASP A 185 -0.87 -23.46 29.31
C ASP A 185 0.36 -23.36 30.23
N ILE A 186 0.19 -22.69 31.38
CA ILE A 186 1.18 -22.58 32.45
C ILE A 186 0.87 -23.46 33.68
N SER A 187 -0.05 -24.43 33.57
CA SER A 187 -0.47 -25.32 34.68
C SER A 187 0.71 -26.03 35.36
N VAL A 188 1.74 -26.38 34.59
CA VAL A 188 3.00 -26.99 35.05
C VAL A 188 3.72 -26.18 36.13
N LEU A 189 3.58 -24.85 36.14
CA LEU A 189 4.25 -23.98 37.12
C LEU A 189 3.83 -24.34 38.55
N SER A 190 2.62 -24.87 38.75
CA SER A 190 2.13 -25.37 40.05
C SER A 190 3.06 -26.39 40.74
N ASN A 191 3.87 -27.12 39.96
CA ASN A 191 4.86 -28.07 40.47
C ASN A 191 6.18 -27.41 40.85
N LEU A 192 6.52 -26.27 40.24
CA LEU A 192 7.81 -25.57 40.30
C LEU A 192 7.88 -24.62 41.51
N ASN A 193 7.68 -25.18 42.69
CA ASN A 193 7.50 -24.47 43.96
C ASN A 193 8.70 -23.59 44.41
N LYS A 194 9.83 -23.62 43.71
CA LYS A 194 11.04 -22.82 43.98
C LYS A 194 11.19 -21.59 43.08
N LEU A 195 10.26 -21.37 42.14
CA LEU A 195 10.25 -20.15 41.33
C LEU A 195 10.15 -18.92 42.23
N GLU A 196 11.12 -18.03 42.04
CA GLU A 196 11.32 -16.77 42.77
C GLU A 196 11.13 -15.58 41.80
N ASP A 197 11.44 -15.79 40.53
CA ASP A 197 11.45 -14.80 39.44
C ASP A 197 10.82 -15.44 38.18
N ILE A 198 9.72 -14.87 37.67
CA ILE A 198 9.04 -15.33 36.46
C ILE A 198 8.74 -14.14 35.54
N ASN A 199 9.01 -14.31 34.24
CA ASN A 199 8.57 -13.40 33.20
C ASN A 199 7.83 -14.16 32.09
N LEU A 200 6.51 -13.91 32.02
CA LEU A 200 5.54 -14.52 31.11
C LEU A 200 5.07 -13.55 30.00
N ARG A 201 5.61 -12.32 29.94
CA ARG A 201 5.10 -11.24 29.08
C ARG A 201 4.96 -11.62 27.59
N HIS A 202 3.97 -11.06 26.89
CA HIS A 202 3.71 -11.29 25.46
C HIS A 202 3.68 -12.79 25.11
N ASN A 203 2.59 -13.44 25.55
CA ASN A 203 2.23 -14.83 25.30
C ASN A 203 0.69 -14.90 25.17
N THR A 204 0.12 -16.09 24.97
CA THR A 204 -1.33 -16.30 24.76
C THR A 204 -2.04 -16.83 26.01
N ILE A 205 -1.49 -16.60 27.21
CA ILE A 205 -1.97 -17.19 28.47
C ILE A 205 -3.33 -16.62 28.87
N GLN A 206 -4.28 -17.51 29.15
CA GLN A 206 -5.62 -17.15 29.66
C GLN A 206 -5.83 -17.45 31.15
N ASP A 207 -5.14 -18.45 31.74
CA ASP A 207 -5.33 -18.87 33.15
C ASP A 207 -4.06 -18.66 33.99
N PHE A 208 -4.06 -17.61 34.81
CA PHE A 208 -2.99 -17.30 35.77
C PHE A 208 -3.14 -17.98 37.14
N SER A 209 -4.13 -18.85 37.34
CA SER A 209 -4.32 -19.56 38.61
C SER A 209 -3.11 -20.35 39.13
N PRO A 210 -2.20 -20.89 38.29
CA PRO A 210 -0.97 -21.55 38.77
C PRO A 210 -0.02 -20.62 39.54
N VAL A 211 0.17 -19.36 39.11
CA VAL A 211 1.13 -18.46 39.77
C VAL A 211 0.65 -17.99 41.14
N PHE A 212 -0.67 -17.91 41.36
CA PHE A 212 -1.26 -17.56 42.66
C PHE A 212 -1.01 -18.61 43.76
N GLN A 213 -0.52 -19.81 43.42
CA GLN A 213 -0.21 -20.87 44.38
C GLN A 213 1.29 -21.01 44.68
N LEU A 214 2.16 -20.22 44.04
CA LEU A 214 3.61 -20.34 44.19
C LEU A 214 4.11 -19.74 45.51
N PRO A 215 4.68 -20.54 46.43
CA PRO A 215 4.99 -20.11 47.80
C PRO A 215 6.32 -19.35 47.93
N HIS A 216 7.12 -19.31 46.87
CA HIS A 216 8.44 -18.66 46.83
C HIS A 216 8.56 -17.57 45.76
N LEU A 217 7.49 -17.30 45.02
CA LEU A 217 7.45 -16.22 44.04
C LEU A 217 7.47 -14.88 44.79
N THR A 218 8.64 -14.26 44.88
CA THR A 218 8.87 -13.04 45.66
C THR A 218 9.76 -12.00 44.98
N GLU A 219 10.65 -12.37 44.05
CA GLU A 219 11.54 -11.41 43.39
C GLU A 219 10.83 -10.68 42.25
N ARG A 220 10.23 -11.43 41.30
CA ARG A 220 9.58 -10.86 40.12
C ARG A 220 8.44 -11.72 39.59
N LEU A 221 7.35 -11.09 39.17
CA LEU A 221 6.30 -11.71 38.35
C LEU A 221 5.89 -10.71 37.26
N TYR A 222 6.30 -10.97 36.02
CA TYR A 222 5.90 -10.18 34.85
C TYR A 222 4.90 -10.97 34.00
N VAL A 223 3.76 -10.36 33.65
CA VAL A 223 2.61 -10.99 32.97
C VAL A 223 1.97 -10.18 31.83
N GLU A 224 2.33 -8.91 31.64
CA GLU A 224 1.71 -8.03 30.62
C GLU A 224 1.75 -8.60 29.18
N GLY A 225 0.88 -8.10 28.29
CA GLY A 225 0.76 -8.62 26.93
C GLY A 225 0.19 -10.04 26.86
N ASN A 226 -0.61 -10.48 27.84
CA ASN A 226 -1.33 -11.75 27.82
C ASN A 226 -2.85 -11.53 27.94
N PRO A 227 -3.70 -12.26 27.18
CA PRO A 227 -5.14 -12.04 27.17
C PRO A 227 -5.86 -12.38 28.49
N GLY A 228 -5.24 -13.19 29.37
CA GLY A 228 -5.78 -13.58 30.67
C GLY A 228 -5.49 -12.63 31.84
N VAL A 229 -4.81 -11.50 31.61
CA VAL A 229 -4.41 -10.60 32.71
C VAL A 229 -5.63 -9.83 33.23
N ASN A 230 -6.17 -10.28 34.35
CA ASN A 230 -7.20 -9.55 35.10
C ASN A 230 -6.63 -9.06 36.43
N MET A 231 -6.39 -7.75 36.52
CA MET A 231 -5.81 -7.08 37.70
C MET A 231 -6.45 -7.50 39.05
N LYS A 232 -7.76 -7.79 39.07
CA LYS A 232 -8.49 -8.21 40.28
C LYS A 232 -7.94 -9.51 40.88
N ASP A 233 -7.47 -10.43 40.04
CA ASP A 233 -6.99 -11.75 40.48
C ASP A 233 -5.57 -11.71 41.07
N PHE A 234 -4.77 -10.71 40.67
CA PHE A 234 -3.40 -10.51 41.14
C PHE A 234 -3.30 -9.75 42.48
N ILE A 235 -4.41 -9.19 42.99
CA ILE A 235 -4.47 -8.46 44.29
C ILE A 235 -3.72 -9.17 45.44
N PRO A 236 -3.79 -10.51 45.63
CA PRO A 236 -3.07 -11.20 46.70
C PRO A 236 -1.53 -11.18 46.56
N LEU A 237 -1.00 -10.96 45.36
CA LEU A 237 0.44 -11.03 45.08
C LEU A 237 1.19 -9.72 45.31
N PHE A 238 0.52 -8.56 45.34
CA PHE A 238 1.18 -7.26 45.60
C PHE A 238 1.80 -7.11 46.99
N GLU A 239 1.48 -7.99 47.94
CA GLU A 239 2.12 -8.06 49.26
C GLU A 239 3.15 -9.23 49.34
N GLN A 240 3.31 -9.99 48.26
CA GLN A 240 4.19 -11.16 48.17
C GLN A 240 5.38 -10.94 47.23
N VAL A 241 5.18 -10.25 46.10
CA VAL A 241 6.16 -10.07 45.03
C VAL A 241 6.70 -8.64 45.04
N ASP A 242 8.03 -8.48 45.10
CA ASP A 242 8.71 -7.19 45.19
C ASP A 242 8.66 -6.36 43.88
N ASN A 243 8.55 -7.02 42.72
CA ASN A 243 8.59 -6.41 41.40
C ASN A 243 7.56 -7.07 40.45
N MET A 244 6.41 -6.43 40.28
CA MET A 244 5.41 -6.79 39.28
C MET A 244 5.41 -5.75 38.17
N ASP A 245 5.05 -6.16 36.96
CA ASP A 245 4.92 -5.25 35.82
C ASP A 245 3.54 -4.61 35.72
N ILE A 246 2.53 -5.30 36.22
CA ILE A 246 1.21 -4.72 36.50
C ILE A 246 1.29 -3.86 37.76
N ASP A 247 0.80 -2.63 37.69
CA ASP A 247 0.82 -1.71 38.83
C ASP A 247 -0.20 -2.11 39.92
N LYS A 248 0.14 -1.85 41.19
CA LYS A 248 -0.80 -2.07 42.28
C LYS A 248 -1.97 -1.10 42.11
N PRO A 249 -3.24 -1.57 42.05
CA PRO A 249 -4.40 -0.73 41.77
C PRO A 249 -4.80 0.14 42.99
N GLU A 250 -3.91 1.03 43.43
CA GLU A 250 -4.22 2.08 44.39
C GLU A 250 -5.19 3.06 43.71
N LEU A 251 -6.42 3.16 44.25
CA LEU A 251 -7.48 4.05 43.77
C LEU A 251 -8.08 3.71 42.38
N ALA A 252 -7.74 2.56 41.79
CA ALA A 252 -8.22 2.17 40.46
C ALA A 252 -9.75 2.11 40.36
N LEU A 253 -10.26 2.61 39.24
CA LEU A 253 -11.66 2.59 38.85
C LEU A 253 -11.87 1.57 37.72
N VAL A 254 -13.08 1.02 37.65
CA VAL A 254 -13.53 0.24 36.50
C VAL A 254 -14.93 0.69 36.09
N PHE A 255 -15.20 0.63 34.79
CA PHE A 255 -16.55 0.72 34.27
C PHE A 255 -17.27 -0.62 34.48
N ASN A 256 -18.60 -0.60 34.57
CA ASN A 256 -19.43 -1.80 34.54
C ASN A 256 -19.48 -2.48 33.16
N GLN A 257 -19.00 -1.79 32.13
CA GLN A 257 -19.12 -2.12 30.72
C GLN A 257 -17.98 -1.46 29.95
N GLU A 258 -17.40 -2.18 28.98
CA GLU A 258 -16.28 -1.67 28.18
C GLU A 258 -16.71 -0.62 27.15
N GLY A 259 -15.75 0.13 26.61
CA GLY A 259 -15.95 0.97 25.42
C GLY A 259 -16.31 0.10 24.21
N GLY A 260 -17.01 0.68 23.24
CA GLY A 260 -17.41 -0.05 22.04
C GLY A 260 -18.62 0.52 21.31
N VAL A 261 -19.05 -0.23 20.30
CA VAL A 261 -20.17 0.11 19.40
C VAL A 261 -21.45 -0.55 19.91
N TYR A 262 -22.50 0.24 20.08
CA TYR A 262 -23.77 -0.19 20.68
C TYR A 262 -24.99 0.28 19.87
N PRO A 263 -25.96 -0.60 19.54
CA PRO A 263 -27.14 -0.24 18.75
C PRO A 263 -28.21 0.53 19.55
N SER A 264 -27.97 0.84 20.82
CA SER A 264 -28.92 1.53 21.70
C SER A 264 -28.19 2.28 22.82
N PRO A 265 -28.84 3.26 23.48
CA PRO A 265 -28.31 3.90 24.67
C PRO A 265 -27.81 2.92 25.75
N GLN A 266 -26.75 3.32 26.46
CA GLN A 266 -26.11 2.56 27.54
C GLN A 266 -26.22 3.30 28.88
N THR A 267 -26.12 2.55 29.98
CA THR A 267 -26.13 3.10 31.35
C THR A 267 -24.84 2.67 32.05
N ILE A 268 -23.92 3.63 32.18
CA ILE A 268 -22.54 3.40 32.61
C ILE A 268 -22.40 3.63 34.11
N GLU A 269 -21.85 2.65 34.81
CA GLU A 269 -21.57 2.70 36.25
C GLU A 269 -20.07 2.60 36.50
N LEU A 270 -19.57 3.37 37.46
CA LEU A 270 -18.18 3.36 37.92
C LEU A 270 -18.07 2.69 39.30
N GLU A 271 -17.15 1.75 39.43
CA GLU A 271 -16.83 1.05 40.68
C GLU A 271 -15.34 1.25 41.03
N GLN A 272 -15.02 1.42 42.32
CA GLN A 272 -13.65 1.49 42.82
C GLN A 272 -13.20 0.10 43.28
N LEU A 273 -12.04 -0.38 42.83
CA LEU A 273 -11.57 -1.74 43.11
C LEU A 273 -11.24 -2.01 44.59
N MET A 274 -11.02 -0.97 45.39
CA MET A 274 -10.78 -1.08 46.83
C MET A 274 -11.73 -0.15 47.62
N GLU A 275 -12.72 -0.74 48.29
CA GLU A 275 -13.81 -0.03 49.00
C GLU A 275 -13.38 0.83 50.20
N GLU A 276 -12.12 0.73 50.69
CA GLU A 276 -11.73 1.29 51.99
C GLU A 276 -11.16 2.72 51.96
N GLU A 277 -10.78 3.27 50.80
CA GLU A 277 -10.18 4.61 50.72
C GLU A 277 -11.24 5.74 50.58
N PRO A 278 -11.30 6.71 51.52
CA PRO A 278 -12.27 7.79 51.46
C PRO A 278 -11.88 8.84 50.42
N GLY A 279 -12.78 9.08 49.45
CA GLY A 279 -12.60 10.09 48.41
C GLY A 279 -13.87 10.35 47.61
N THR A 280 -13.72 10.75 46.34
CA THR A 280 -14.80 11.03 45.40
C THR A 280 -14.35 10.75 43.97
N ILE A 281 -15.13 9.93 43.27
CA ILE A 281 -14.98 9.73 41.82
C ILE A 281 -15.46 10.99 41.11
N ARG A 282 -14.64 11.51 40.19
CA ARG A 282 -14.96 12.64 39.30
C ARG A 282 -14.94 12.17 37.87
N TYR A 283 -15.82 12.72 37.03
CA TYR A 283 -15.90 12.34 35.62
C TYR A 283 -16.17 13.54 34.70
N THR A 284 -15.93 13.32 33.41
CA THR A 284 -16.19 14.25 32.30
C THR A 284 -16.76 13.45 31.12
N THR A 285 -17.49 14.14 30.24
CA THR A 285 -18.17 13.53 29.08
C THR A 285 -17.81 14.20 27.74
N ASP A 286 -16.76 15.03 27.73
CA ASP A 286 -16.34 15.91 26.64
C ASP A 286 -14.86 15.70 26.22
N GLY A 287 -14.24 14.62 26.71
CA GLY A 287 -12.82 14.30 26.51
C GLY A 287 -11.84 15.05 27.41
N SER A 288 -12.27 16.09 28.14
CA SER A 288 -11.41 16.82 29.08
C SER A 288 -10.97 15.94 30.26
N GLU A 289 -9.81 16.21 30.85
CA GLU A 289 -9.34 15.46 32.01
C GLU A 289 -10.15 15.78 33.29
N PRO A 290 -10.68 14.76 34.00
CA PRO A 290 -11.34 14.98 35.28
C PRO A 290 -10.39 15.55 36.33
N ASN A 291 -10.84 16.62 37.00
CA ASN A 291 -10.12 17.34 38.06
C ASN A 291 -11.03 17.57 39.28
N GLU A 292 -10.53 18.24 40.33
CA GLU A 292 -11.28 18.48 41.57
C GLU A 292 -12.59 19.28 41.39
N ASP A 293 -12.70 20.07 40.31
CA ASP A 293 -13.88 20.88 39.97
C ASP A 293 -14.86 20.16 39.01
N SER A 294 -14.48 19.01 38.41
CA SER A 294 -15.34 18.20 37.52
C SER A 294 -16.55 17.60 38.25
N GLU A 295 -17.55 17.07 37.53
CA GLU A 295 -18.78 16.57 38.15
C GLU A 295 -18.50 15.33 39.05
N PRO A 296 -19.01 15.28 40.30
CA PRO A 296 -18.89 14.10 41.13
C PRO A 296 -19.84 13.00 40.69
N TYR A 297 -19.30 11.80 40.49
CA TYR A 297 -20.10 10.61 40.23
C TYR A 297 -20.94 10.27 41.47
N THR A 298 -22.27 10.33 41.32
CA THR A 298 -23.24 10.12 42.40
C THR A 298 -24.32 9.07 42.07
N GLY A 299 -24.23 8.48 40.88
CA GLY A 299 -25.14 7.49 40.32
C GLY A 299 -24.80 7.27 38.84
N PRO A 300 -25.47 6.31 38.16
CA PRO A 300 -25.14 5.92 36.79
C PRO A 300 -25.18 7.10 35.80
N ILE A 301 -24.31 7.04 34.80
CA ILE A 301 -24.20 7.98 33.69
C ILE A 301 -25.01 7.40 32.52
N GLU A 302 -26.06 8.10 32.08
CA GLU A 302 -26.82 7.70 30.89
C GLU A 302 -26.09 8.21 29.64
N VAL A 303 -25.93 7.34 28.64
CA VAL A 303 -25.27 7.63 27.36
C VAL A 303 -26.21 7.29 26.22
N ASP A 304 -26.90 8.29 25.66
CA ASP A 304 -27.88 8.14 24.58
C ASP A 304 -27.38 8.60 23.19
N GLU A 305 -26.21 9.23 23.14
CA GLU A 305 -25.44 9.55 21.93
C GLU A 305 -23.96 9.21 22.12
N THR A 306 -23.16 9.20 21.05
CA THR A 306 -21.74 8.80 21.13
C THR A 306 -20.97 9.69 22.10
N THR A 307 -20.45 9.08 23.17
CA THR A 307 -19.88 9.82 24.31
C THR A 307 -18.56 9.20 24.78
N VAL A 308 -17.55 10.04 24.95
CA VAL A 308 -16.32 9.71 25.69
C VAL A 308 -16.57 9.92 27.18
N VAL A 309 -16.47 8.88 28.00
CA VAL A 309 -16.52 9.02 29.45
C VAL A 309 -15.12 8.85 30.03
N LYS A 310 -14.60 9.90 30.66
CA LYS A 310 -13.34 9.84 31.43
C LYS A 310 -13.64 9.97 32.92
N ALA A 311 -12.97 9.17 33.74
CA ALA A 311 -13.13 9.21 35.20
C ALA A 311 -11.80 9.09 35.95
N LYS A 312 -11.73 9.70 37.13
CA LYS A 312 -10.54 9.73 38.00
C LYS A 312 -11.00 9.78 39.46
N PHE A 313 -10.39 8.98 40.34
CA PHE A 313 -10.69 9.03 41.77
C PHE A 313 -9.84 10.11 42.46
N PHE A 314 -10.45 10.92 43.33
CA PHE A 314 -9.75 11.88 44.17
C PHE A 314 -9.90 11.51 45.63
N ASP A 315 -8.79 11.28 46.34
CA ASP A 315 -8.82 10.96 47.77
C ASP A 315 -9.21 12.17 48.64
N GLN A 316 -9.43 11.95 49.93
CA GLN A 316 -9.74 13.00 50.92
C GLN A 316 -8.65 14.08 51.09
N TYR A 317 -7.48 13.93 50.47
CA TYR A 317 -6.34 14.86 50.52
C TYR A 317 -6.14 15.63 49.22
N GLY A 318 -6.86 15.28 48.14
CA GLY A 318 -6.72 15.87 46.80
C GLY A 318 -5.73 15.13 45.90
N ASN A 319 -5.26 13.95 46.28
CA ASN A 319 -4.46 13.11 45.39
C ASN A 319 -5.38 12.43 44.37
N ALA A 320 -5.02 12.50 43.08
CA ALA A 320 -5.72 11.81 42.01
C ALA A 320 -5.13 10.40 41.82
N GLY A 321 -6.00 9.40 41.62
CA GLY A 321 -5.64 8.12 41.04
C GLY A 321 -5.50 8.20 39.52
N GLU A 322 -5.35 7.03 38.89
CA GLU A 322 -5.28 6.90 37.44
C GLU A 322 -6.59 7.30 36.74
N MET A 323 -6.44 7.71 35.48
CA MET A 323 -7.57 8.04 34.60
C MET A 323 -8.04 6.77 33.90
N VAL A 324 -9.35 6.52 33.91
CA VAL A 324 -9.98 5.55 32.99
C VAL A 324 -10.75 6.30 31.91
N SER A 325 -10.72 5.80 30.67
CA SER A 325 -11.31 6.43 29.49
C SER A 325 -11.89 5.36 28.56
N ASN A 326 -13.21 5.41 28.34
CA ASN A 326 -13.92 4.57 27.37
C ASN A 326 -14.79 5.46 26.47
N THR A 327 -14.84 5.14 25.18
CA THR A 327 -15.78 5.72 24.20
C THR A 327 -16.93 4.75 23.96
N TYR A 328 -18.16 5.24 24.13
CA TYR A 328 -19.37 4.49 23.85
C TYR A 328 -20.00 5.05 22.58
N ILE A 329 -19.88 4.34 21.47
CA ILE A 329 -20.39 4.73 20.16
C ILE A 329 -21.82 4.22 20.02
N ILE A 330 -22.79 5.12 19.89
CA ILE A 330 -24.22 4.79 19.95
C ILE A 330 -24.87 4.91 18.57
N GLY A 331 -25.50 3.82 18.11
CA GLY A 331 -26.33 3.78 16.91
C GLY A 331 -25.55 3.83 15.59
N GLU A 332 -24.26 3.48 15.59
CA GLU A 332 -23.44 3.49 14.38
C GLU A 332 -23.65 2.21 13.54
N GLU A 333 -23.88 2.41 12.24
CA GLU A 333 -24.10 1.36 11.23
C GLU A 333 -23.07 1.49 10.09
N SER A 334 -21.79 1.64 10.42
CA SER A 334 -20.70 1.76 9.44
C SER A 334 -20.19 0.40 8.96
N THR A 335 -19.80 0.34 7.69
CA THR A 335 -19.06 -0.76 7.06
C THR A 335 -17.54 -0.64 7.27
N PHE A 336 -17.04 0.54 7.69
CA PHE A 336 -15.64 0.77 7.97
C PHE A 336 -15.30 0.52 9.45
N PRO A 337 -14.08 0.05 9.77
CA PRO A 337 -13.52 0.16 11.10
C PRO A 337 -13.67 1.57 11.68
N ILE A 338 -14.00 1.65 12.97
CA ILE A 338 -14.19 2.90 13.67
C ILE A 338 -12.95 3.18 14.52
N VAL A 339 -12.42 4.40 14.43
CA VAL A 339 -11.33 4.88 15.27
C VAL A 339 -11.86 6.01 16.14
N SER A 340 -11.67 5.94 17.45
CA SER A 340 -11.95 7.04 18.38
C SER A 340 -10.64 7.58 18.96
N ILE A 341 -10.51 8.90 18.94
CA ILE A 341 -9.43 9.65 19.62
C ILE A 341 -10.07 10.51 20.69
N ALA A 342 -9.69 10.27 21.95
CA ALA A 342 -10.23 10.96 23.12
C ALA A 342 -9.12 11.69 23.91
N GLY A 343 -9.00 13.01 23.70
CA GLY A 343 -8.01 13.88 24.35
C GLY A 343 -8.62 15.14 24.94
N ASN A 344 -7.82 15.94 25.65
CA ASN A 344 -8.31 17.18 26.22
C ASN A 344 -8.69 18.19 25.09
N PRO A 345 -9.91 18.78 25.07
CA PRO A 345 -10.31 19.73 24.04
C PRO A 345 -9.34 20.90 23.84
N ASP A 346 -8.68 21.38 24.91
CA ASP A 346 -7.70 22.47 24.81
C ASP A 346 -6.41 22.04 24.08
N ASP A 347 -6.07 20.75 24.06
CA ASP A 347 -4.90 20.22 23.36
C ASP A 347 -5.12 20.07 21.85
N PHE A 348 -6.38 20.02 21.41
CA PHE A 348 -6.74 20.16 20.00
C PHE A 348 -7.04 21.62 19.61
N PHE A 349 -7.87 22.33 20.37
CA PHE A 349 -8.48 23.59 19.92
C PHE A 349 -8.08 24.83 20.75
N GLY A 350 -7.36 24.66 21.85
CA GLY A 350 -6.95 25.75 22.73
C GLY A 350 -5.94 26.72 22.09
N GLU A 351 -6.02 28.00 22.47
CA GLU A 351 -5.20 29.06 21.86
C GLU A 351 -3.68 28.81 22.01
N ALA A 352 -3.22 28.40 23.20
CA ALA A 352 -1.79 28.23 23.47
C ALA A 352 -1.17 27.04 22.73
N ASN A 353 -1.77 25.86 22.90
CA ASN A 353 -1.16 24.56 22.53
C ASN A 353 -2.03 23.70 21.60
N GLY A 354 -3.25 24.15 21.25
CA GLY A 354 -4.19 23.38 20.45
C GLY A 354 -3.62 23.04 19.08
N ILE A 355 -3.45 21.76 18.78
CA ILE A 355 -2.77 21.30 17.55
C ILE A 355 -3.60 21.53 16.28
N TYR A 356 -4.93 21.67 16.36
CA TYR A 356 -5.82 22.06 15.25
C TYR A 356 -5.97 23.58 15.07
N ALA A 357 -5.61 24.37 16.08
CA ALA A 357 -5.89 25.81 16.08
C ALA A 357 -4.90 26.61 15.22
N LYS A 358 -5.30 27.82 14.78
CA LYS A 358 -4.33 28.85 14.39
C LYS A 358 -3.43 29.20 15.58
N GLY A 359 -4.07 29.50 16.71
CA GLY A 359 -3.43 29.60 18.02
C GLY A 359 -2.40 30.71 18.15
N ALA A 360 -1.69 30.69 19.28
CA ALA A 360 -0.83 31.78 19.75
C ALA A 360 0.45 31.98 18.92
N ASN A 361 0.81 31.03 18.05
CA ASN A 361 1.96 31.16 17.15
C ASN A 361 1.61 31.80 15.79
N TYR A 362 0.32 31.93 15.46
CA TYR A 362 -0.12 32.52 14.19
C TYR A 362 0.22 34.01 14.08
N ASP A 363 1.04 34.36 13.09
CA ASP A 363 1.46 35.71 12.74
C ASP A 363 0.82 36.13 11.42
N GLU A 364 -0.16 37.04 11.48
CA GLU A 364 -0.87 37.55 10.30
C GLU A 364 -0.01 38.44 9.38
N ASP A 365 1.12 38.95 9.88
CA ASP A 365 2.07 39.80 9.15
C ASP A 365 3.23 39.00 8.51
N ALA A 366 3.28 37.66 8.71
CA ALA A 366 4.29 36.78 8.12
C ALA A 366 4.12 36.63 6.59
N GLU A 367 5.19 36.20 5.89
CA GLU A 367 5.14 35.94 4.45
C GLU A 367 4.16 34.79 4.11
N ASN A 368 4.18 33.72 4.92
CA ASN A 368 3.23 32.61 4.90
C ASN A 368 2.59 32.46 6.30
N PRO A 369 1.47 33.16 6.62
CA PRO A 369 0.85 33.10 7.96
C PRO A 369 0.46 31.67 8.39
N GLU A 370 0.02 30.85 7.45
CA GLU A 370 -0.37 29.45 7.70
C GLU A 370 0.80 28.59 8.23
N GLU A 371 2.05 28.86 7.84
CA GLU A 371 3.25 28.17 8.34
C GLU A 371 3.60 28.53 9.79
N THR A 372 3.03 29.61 10.33
CA THR A 372 3.30 30.08 11.71
C THR A 372 2.30 29.52 12.72
N ALA A 373 1.13 29.07 12.28
CA ALA A 373 0.07 28.51 13.12
C ALA A 373 0.52 27.34 14.01
N ASN A 374 -0.24 27.04 15.07
CA ASN A 374 -0.02 25.85 15.90
C ASN A 374 -0.07 24.55 15.06
N TYR A 375 -1.01 24.41 14.12
CA TYR A 375 -1.06 23.23 13.23
C TYR A 375 0.17 23.05 12.33
N ALA A 376 0.90 24.14 12.04
CA ALA A 376 2.14 24.07 11.25
C ALA A 376 3.36 23.65 12.08
N GLN A 377 3.26 23.59 13.41
CA GLN A 377 4.38 23.25 14.27
C GLN A 377 4.72 21.75 14.29
N SER A 378 5.88 21.41 14.85
CA SER A 378 6.38 20.03 14.95
C SER A 378 7.48 19.88 16.01
N GLY A 379 7.74 18.63 16.39
CA GLY A 379 8.58 18.23 17.52
C GLY A 379 7.74 17.62 18.64
N ASP A 380 8.39 16.97 19.61
CA ASP A 380 7.70 16.25 20.70
C ASP A 380 6.88 17.19 21.60
N GLN A 381 7.27 18.47 21.68
CA GLN A 381 6.48 19.51 22.36
C GLN A 381 5.13 19.82 21.68
N TRP A 382 4.87 19.28 20.49
CA TRP A 382 3.58 19.34 19.78
C TRP A 382 2.81 18.01 19.79
N GLU A 383 3.30 17.01 20.52
CA GLU A 383 2.59 15.77 20.83
C GLU A 383 1.60 15.99 21.98
N ARG A 384 0.43 15.34 21.91
CA ARG A 384 -0.63 15.39 22.93
C ARG A 384 -1.01 13.98 23.36
N GLU A 385 -1.38 13.82 24.62
CA GLU A 385 -1.84 12.55 25.18
C GLU A 385 -3.31 12.32 24.82
N VAL A 386 -3.62 11.11 24.34
CA VAL A 386 -4.97 10.68 23.93
C VAL A 386 -5.20 9.22 24.27
N SER A 387 -6.45 8.87 24.60
CA SER A 387 -6.92 7.50 24.50
C SER A 387 -7.28 7.21 23.04
N VAL A 388 -6.74 6.14 22.48
CA VAL A 388 -7.05 5.64 21.14
C VAL A 388 -7.79 4.32 21.28
N GLU A 389 -9.00 4.27 20.72
CA GLU A 389 -9.83 3.07 20.66
C GLU A 389 -10.13 2.75 19.20
N MET A 390 -10.03 1.47 18.79
CA MET A 390 -10.33 1.03 17.43
C MET A 390 -11.23 -0.21 17.46
N TYR A 391 -12.22 -0.23 16.57
CA TYR A 391 -13.25 -1.28 16.49
C TYR A 391 -13.47 -1.73 15.05
N LYS A 392 -13.69 -3.03 14.86
CA LYS A 392 -14.25 -3.58 13.62
C LYS A 392 -15.69 -3.12 13.42
N PRO A 393 -16.23 -3.18 12.18
CA PRO A 393 -17.64 -2.88 11.88
C PRO A 393 -18.65 -3.69 12.71
N ASP A 394 -18.28 -4.90 13.17
CA ASP A 394 -19.11 -5.75 14.03
C ASP A 394 -19.03 -5.40 15.53
N GLY A 395 -18.25 -4.37 15.90
CA GLY A 395 -18.01 -3.93 17.27
C GLY A 395 -16.85 -4.65 17.98
N THR A 396 -16.15 -5.58 17.33
CA THR A 396 -14.98 -6.25 17.93
C THR A 396 -13.86 -5.25 18.19
N ASN A 397 -13.34 -5.20 19.42
CA ASN A 397 -12.20 -4.36 19.79
C ASN A 397 -10.93 -4.78 19.02
N MET A 398 -10.18 -3.79 18.55
CA MET A 398 -8.88 -3.96 17.87
C MET A 398 -7.74 -3.36 18.71
N ILE A 399 -7.88 -2.11 19.13
CA ILE A 399 -6.89 -1.36 19.93
C ILE A 399 -7.64 -0.61 21.02
N HIS A 400 -7.08 -0.56 22.22
CA HIS A 400 -7.48 0.34 23.30
C HIS A 400 -6.22 0.67 24.10
N GLN A 401 -5.69 1.88 23.91
CA GLN A 401 -4.36 2.25 24.39
C GLN A 401 -4.24 3.76 24.56
N GLN A 402 -3.48 4.23 25.57
CA GLN A 402 -3.03 5.61 25.65
C GLN A 402 -1.88 5.84 24.65
N ALA A 403 -1.92 6.97 23.96
CA ALA A 403 -0.99 7.25 22.88
C ALA A 403 -0.64 8.74 22.76
N GLY A 404 0.45 8.99 22.06
CA GLY A 404 0.77 10.32 21.55
C GLY A 404 0.00 10.59 20.25
N VAL A 405 -0.47 11.82 20.06
CA VAL A 405 -1.02 12.31 18.79
C VAL A 405 -0.36 13.60 18.33
N ARG A 406 -0.11 13.71 17.02
CA ARG A 406 0.34 14.93 16.32
C ARG A 406 -0.35 15.07 14.99
N LEU A 407 -0.32 16.27 14.40
CA LEU A 407 -0.70 16.41 12.99
C LEU A 407 0.34 15.82 12.04
N HIS A 408 -0.14 15.29 10.91
CA HIS A 408 0.64 14.82 9.78
C HIS A 408 0.55 15.79 8.60
N GLY A 409 1.53 15.73 7.69
CA GLY A 409 1.53 16.43 6.40
C GLY A 409 2.36 17.69 6.41
N ASN A 410 2.39 18.37 5.27
CA ASN A 410 2.94 19.73 5.16
C ASN A 410 1.79 20.72 4.91
N THR A 411 1.43 20.94 3.64
CA THR A 411 0.32 21.79 3.18
C THR A 411 -1.05 21.29 3.67
N SER A 412 -1.27 19.98 3.73
CA SER A 412 -2.54 19.39 4.16
C SER A 412 -2.92 19.67 5.63
N ARG A 413 -2.00 20.24 6.42
CA ARG A 413 -2.30 20.77 7.76
C ARG A 413 -3.09 22.07 7.72
N TYR A 414 -3.26 22.71 6.57
CA TYR A 414 -4.04 23.94 6.41
C TYR A 414 -5.54 23.65 6.22
N TYR A 415 -5.89 22.51 5.61
CA TYR A 415 -7.29 22.11 5.38
C TYR A 415 -8.10 22.00 6.68
N PRO A 416 -9.43 22.19 6.66
CA PRO A 416 -10.29 22.01 7.83
C PRO A 416 -10.16 20.61 8.46
N LYS A 417 -10.17 19.57 7.62
CA LYS A 417 -9.99 18.16 7.96
C LYS A 417 -8.51 17.78 7.85
N LYS A 418 -7.80 17.69 8.97
CA LYS A 418 -6.33 17.49 9.03
C LYS A 418 -5.96 16.04 9.35
N SER A 419 -4.86 15.54 8.80
CA SER A 419 -4.31 14.20 9.09
C SER A 419 -3.65 14.09 10.47
N PHE A 420 -3.68 12.90 11.10
CA PHE A 420 -3.03 12.61 12.38
C PHE A 420 -1.92 11.55 12.27
N ARG A 421 -0.83 11.70 13.04
CA ARG A 421 0.08 10.61 13.43
C ARG A 421 -0.25 10.19 14.85
N LEU A 422 -0.43 8.88 15.04
CA LEU A 422 -0.55 8.22 16.35
C LEU A 422 0.80 7.58 16.72
N TYR A 423 1.11 7.55 18.01
CA TYR A 423 2.37 7.04 18.55
C TYR A 423 2.12 6.12 19.75
N GLY A 424 2.36 4.82 19.59
CA GLY A 424 2.49 3.90 20.72
C GLY A 424 3.84 4.12 21.38
N ARG A 425 3.87 4.38 22.70
CA ARG A 425 5.09 4.62 23.49
C ARG A 425 4.83 4.32 24.96
N SER A 426 5.85 3.81 25.65
CA SER A 426 5.83 3.64 27.10
C SER A 426 5.88 4.94 27.92
N ASP A 427 5.82 6.10 27.25
CA ASP A 427 5.62 7.41 27.89
C ASP A 427 4.12 7.67 28.19
N TYR A 428 3.21 6.91 27.55
CA TYR A 428 1.75 7.09 27.64
C TYR A 428 1.03 5.85 28.17
N ASP A 429 1.48 4.66 27.78
CA ASP A 429 0.92 3.35 28.18
C ASP A 429 2.06 2.43 28.68
N SER A 430 1.80 1.17 29.04
CA SER A 430 2.91 0.22 29.30
C SER A 430 3.51 -0.36 28.01
N GLU A 431 2.73 -0.35 26.92
CA GLU A 431 3.13 -0.84 25.60
C GLU A 431 3.79 0.22 24.70
N ASN A 432 4.76 -0.21 23.88
CA ASN A 432 5.53 0.65 22.96
C ASN A 432 5.07 0.59 21.48
N THR A 433 4.05 -0.21 21.20
CA THR A 433 3.46 -0.48 19.89
C THR A 433 1.94 -0.55 20.02
N PHE A 434 1.23 -0.30 18.93
CA PHE A 434 -0.16 -0.73 18.75
C PHE A 434 -0.12 -2.19 18.28
N SER A 435 -0.65 -3.13 19.06
CA SER A 435 -0.57 -4.57 18.79
C SER A 435 -1.89 -5.13 18.25
N TYR A 436 -2.10 -5.06 16.93
CA TYR A 436 -3.20 -5.70 16.21
C TYR A 436 -2.89 -5.88 14.70
N PRO A 437 -3.25 -6.99 14.04
CA PRO A 437 -3.10 -7.14 12.59
C PRO A 437 -4.11 -6.26 11.82
N ILE A 438 -3.77 -4.98 11.65
CA ILE A 438 -4.65 -3.96 11.06
C ILE A 438 -4.79 -4.11 9.54
N PHE A 439 -3.70 -4.50 8.87
CA PHE A 439 -3.59 -4.54 7.39
C PHE A 439 -3.56 -5.97 6.81
N GLU A 440 -4.27 -6.90 7.46
CA GLU A 440 -4.62 -8.25 6.97
C GLU A 440 -3.49 -9.28 6.76
N SER A 441 -2.23 -8.87 6.88
CA SER A 441 -1.09 -9.79 7.11
C SER A 441 -1.04 -10.21 8.58
N GLU A 442 -1.06 -11.52 8.87
CA GLU A 442 -0.97 -12.05 10.25
C GLU A 442 0.44 -11.89 10.84
N ASP A 443 1.47 -11.81 9.99
CA ASP A 443 2.86 -11.55 10.39
C ASP A 443 3.08 -10.10 10.86
N ASP A 444 2.14 -9.21 10.54
CA ASP A 444 2.23 -7.76 10.66
C ASP A 444 1.29 -7.20 11.73
N SER A 445 1.60 -7.50 13.00
CA SER A 445 0.73 -7.16 14.13
C SER A 445 1.19 -5.99 15.01
N GLU A 446 2.45 -5.53 14.94
CA GLU A 446 2.97 -4.47 15.84
C GLU A 446 3.36 -3.18 15.11
N TYR A 447 2.81 -2.04 15.57
CA TYR A 447 3.04 -0.73 14.94
C TYR A 447 3.45 0.33 15.97
N ASN A 448 4.70 0.83 15.96
CA ASN A 448 5.05 1.98 16.82
C ASN A 448 4.26 3.25 16.44
N ARG A 449 3.86 3.37 15.18
CA ARG A 449 3.18 4.56 14.64
C ARG A 449 2.17 4.20 13.57
N LEU A 450 1.01 4.84 13.65
CA LEU A 450 -0.05 4.76 12.65
C LEU A 450 -0.35 6.16 12.12
N LEU A 451 -0.84 6.25 10.89
CA LEU A 451 -1.24 7.49 10.24
C LEU A 451 -2.73 7.44 9.90
N LEU A 452 -3.52 8.39 10.40
CA LEU A 452 -4.86 8.65 9.89
C LEU A 452 -4.76 9.76 8.84
N ARG A 453 -4.69 9.38 7.56
CA ARG A 453 -4.58 10.29 6.42
C ARG A 453 -5.98 10.80 6.03
N ASN A 454 -6.12 12.12 5.93
CA ASN A 454 -7.32 12.82 5.45
C ASN A 454 -7.53 12.74 3.92
N SER A 455 -6.76 11.88 3.23
CA SER A 455 -6.65 11.77 1.77
C SER A 455 -5.85 12.87 1.05
N GLY A 456 -5.09 13.69 1.77
CA GLY A 456 -4.10 14.59 1.14
C GLY A 456 -4.76 15.73 0.38
N ASN A 457 -4.47 15.87 -0.92
CA ASN A 457 -5.13 16.80 -1.83
C ASN A 457 -6.53 16.31 -2.27
N ASP A 458 -6.83 15.02 -2.12
CA ASP A 458 -8.11 14.37 -2.42
C ASP A 458 -9.10 14.39 -1.22
N TRP A 459 -8.89 15.30 -0.25
CA TRP A 459 -9.62 15.36 1.02
C TRP A 459 -11.06 15.89 0.92
N ASP A 460 -11.36 16.61 -0.16
CA ASP A 460 -12.63 17.22 -0.56
C ASP A 460 -13.16 16.62 -1.88
N ASP A 461 -12.48 15.60 -2.42
CA ASP A 461 -12.75 14.99 -3.72
C ASP A 461 -13.30 13.56 -3.59
N THR A 462 -12.54 12.50 -3.87
CA THR A 462 -13.02 11.11 -3.78
C THR A 462 -12.84 10.47 -2.40
N LEU A 463 -11.89 10.99 -1.59
CA LEU A 463 -11.38 10.45 -0.32
C LEU A 463 -10.59 9.13 -0.41
N PHE A 464 -10.42 8.54 -1.59
CA PHE A 464 -9.76 7.24 -1.74
C PHE A 464 -8.67 7.19 -2.81
N ARG A 465 -8.38 8.28 -3.52
CA ARG A 465 -7.45 8.31 -4.68
C ARG A 465 -6.10 7.66 -4.39
N ASP A 466 -5.37 8.12 -3.37
CA ASP A 466 -4.09 7.51 -2.96
C ASP A 466 -4.25 6.08 -2.39
N ALA A 467 -5.42 5.68 -1.90
CA ALA A 467 -5.66 4.30 -1.46
C ALA A 467 -5.82 3.36 -2.66
N PHE A 468 -6.64 3.77 -3.63
CA PHE A 468 -6.85 3.09 -4.90
C PHE A 468 -5.52 2.93 -5.68
N LEU A 469 -4.72 3.98 -5.81
CA LEU A 469 -3.46 3.93 -6.56
C LEU A 469 -2.39 3.06 -5.87
N GLN A 470 -2.36 3.03 -4.53
CA GLN A 470 -1.52 2.12 -3.75
C GLN A 470 -1.99 0.66 -3.84
N GLU A 471 -3.27 0.43 -4.09
CA GLU A 471 -3.84 -0.90 -4.28
C GLU A 471 -3.65 -1.42 -5.72
N LEU A 472 -3.69 -0.53 -6.71
CA LEU A 472 -3.49 -0.85 -8.12
C LEU A 472 -2.07 -1.38 -8.44
N ILE A 473 -1.07 -1.01 -7.62
CA ILE A 473 0.32 -1.49 -7.73
C ILE A 473 0.63 -2.69 -6.80
N THR A 474 -0.40 -3.38 -6.31
CA THR A 474 -0.21 -4.60 -5.49
C THR A 474 0.39 -5.71 -6.33
N GLY A 475 1.62 -6.13 -6.00
CA GLY A 475 2.39 -7.12 -6.76
C GLY A 475 3.73 -6.57 -7.28
N PHE A 476 3.85 -5.24 -7.41
CA PHE A 476 5.09 -4.58 -7.83
C PHE A 476 6.19 -4.74 -6.77
N ASP A 477 7.46 -4.79 -7.18
CA ASP A 477 8.63 -4.87 -6.28
C ASP A 477 8.94 -3.52 -5.61
N VAL A 478 7.97 -2.90 -4.92
CA VAL A 478 8.12 -1.58 -4.28
C VAL A 478 7.53 -1.55 -2.87
N GLU A 479 8.16 -0.82 -1.96
CA GLU A 479 7.56 -0.57 -0.64
C GLU A 479 6.40 0.41 -0.80
N LYS A 480 5.17 -0.12 -0.62
CA LYS A 480 3.89 0.59 -0.71
C LYS A 480 3.34 0.95 0.68
N GLN A 481 2.43 1.93 0.76
CA GLN A 481 1.73 2.31 2.00
C GLN A 481 0.42 1.53 2.18
N ALA A 482 0.49 0.40 2.90
CA ALA A 482 -0.68 -0.38 3.33
C ALA A 482 -1.75 0.51 4.00
N PHE A 483 -3.03 0.20 3.75
CA PHE A 483 -4.15 1.03 4.19
C PHE A 483 -5.35 0.25 4.70
N LYS A 484 -6.16 0.93 5.51
CA LYS A 484 -7.53 0.52 5.87
C LYS A 484 -8.41 1.75 5.98
N SER A 485 -9.50 1.80 5.22
CA SER A 485 -10.48 2.89 5.31
C SER A 485 -11.17 2.84 6.68
N SER A 486 -11.44 3.99 7.28
CA SER A 486 -11.93 4.10 8.65
C SER A 486 -12.81 5.33 8.86
N ASN A 487 -13.72 5.26 9.84
CA ASN A 487 -14.45 6.44 10.32
C ASN A 487 -13.86 6.94 11.62
N LEU A 488 -13.46 8.22 11.66
CA LEU A 488 -12.88 8.83 12.84
C LEU A 488 -13.93 9.50 13.72
N TYR A 489 -13.84 9.28 15.02
CA TYR A 489 -14.49 10.06 16.07
C TYR A 489 -13.44 10.82 16.87
N LEU A 490 -13.65 12.11 17.08
CA LEU A 490 -12.77 12.97 17.88
C LEU A 490 -13.57 13.51 19.08
N ASN A 491 -13.19 13.11 20.29
CA ASN A 491 -13.93 13.39 21.53
C ASN A 491 -15.43 13.03 21.47
N GLY A 492 -15.78 11.98 20.73
CA GLY A 492 -17.16 11.52 20.54
C GLY A 492 -17.92 12.18 19.38
N GLU A 493 -17.40 13.27 18.81
CA GLU A 493 -17.95 13.80 17.54
C GLU A 493 -17.46 13.00 16.35
N TYR A 494 -18.36 12.64 15.43
CA TYR A 494 -17.96 12.12 14.12
C TYR A 494 -17.13 13.18 13.35
N TRP A 495 -15.99 12.74 12.82
CA TRP A 495 -14.97 13.61 12.21
C TRP A 495 -14.70 13.29 10.72
N GLY A 496 -15.45 12.37 10.12
CA GLY A 496 -15.35 12.00 8.70
C GLY A 496 -14.55 10.72 8.44
N ILE A 497 -14.47 10.37 7.16
CA ILE A 497 -13.70 9.22 6.66
C ILE A 497 -12.20 9.55 6.66
N TYR A 498 -11.38 8.64 7.17
CA TYR A 498 -9.92 8.70 7.14
C TYR A 498 -9.33 7.38 6.64
N ASN A 499 -8.20 7.45 5.97
CA ASN A 499 -7.42 6.26 5.62
C ASN A 499 -6.41 6.00 6.74
N LEU A 500 -6.60 4.93 7.51
CA LEU A 500 -5.56 4.41 8.39
C LEU A 500 -4.44 3.84 7.51
N ARG A 501 -3.19 4.19 7.80
CA ARG A 501 -2.00 3.89 6.98
C ARG A 501 -0.84 3.44 7.82
N GLU A 502 -0.10 2.48 7.28
CA GLU A 502 1.25 2.18 7.73
C GLU A 502 2.19 3.34 7.39
N ARG A 503 3.15 3.63 8.28
CA ARG A 503 4.11 4.73 8.11
C ARG A 503 5.50 4.20 7.80
N ILE A 504 5.93 4.37 6.55
CA ILE A 504 7.31 4.14 6.12
C ILE A 504 8.25 5.15 6.79
N ASP A 505 8.81 4.76 7.93
CA ASP A 505 9.92 5.42 8.65
C ASP A 505 10.89 4.36 9.18
N LYS A 506 11.92 4.74 9.95
CA LYS A 506 12.92 3.77 10.45
C LYS A 506 12.33 2.54 11.17
N HIS A 507 11.20 2.69 11.86
CA HIS A 507 10.54 1.59 12.58
C HIS A 507 9.86 0.59 11.64
N TYR A 508 9.40 1.06 10.47
CA TYR A 508 8.91 0.18 9.40
C TYR A 508 10.04 -0.70 8.88
N PHE A 509 11.23 -0.14 8.63
CA PHE A 509 12.37 -0.93 8.17
C PHE A 509 12.91 -1.91 9.23
N GLU A 510 12.89 -1.51 10.51
CA GLU A 510 13.28 -2.36 11.65
C GLU A 510 12.39 -3.60 11.76
N TYR A 511 11.07 -3.46 11.67
CA TYR A 511 10.16 -4.61 11.84
C TYR A 511 9.89 -5.40 10.55
N LYS A 512 9.74 -4.74 9.38
CA LYS A 512 9.49 -5.44 8.10
C LYS A 512 10.70 -6.19 7.56
N PHE A 513 11.90 -5.67 7.79
CA PHE A 513 13.13 -6.18 7.17
C PHE A 513 14.23 -6.54 8.18
N GLY A 514 14.01 -6.34 9.48
CA GLY A 514 15.05 -6.52 10.51
C GLY A 514 16.14 -5.43 10.51
N ILE A 515 15.97 -4.35 9.74
CA ILE A 515 17.02 -3.36 9.50
C ILE A 515 17.02 -2.31 10.61
N LEU A 516 17.99 -2.42 11.52
CA LEU A 516 18.20 -1.46 12.60
C LEU A 516 18.51 -0.05 12.06
N GLU A 517 18.10 0.99 12.81
CA GLU A 517 18.37 2.40 12.49
C GLU A 517 19.85 2.69 12.19
N GLU A 518 20.77 1.99 12.87
CA GLU A 518 22.22 2.16 12.68
C GLU A 518 22.75 1.52 11.39
N ASP A 519 22.00 0.61 10.77
CA ASP A 519 22.31 -0.03 9.49
C ASP A 519 21.47 0.49 8.31
N LEU A 520 20.42 1.26 8.57
CA LEU A 520 19.66 1.99 7.56
C LEU A 520 20.44 3.20 6.98
N GLU A 521 20.38 3.38 5.65
CA GLU A 521 20.53 4.67 4.97
C GLU A 521 19.19 4.98 4.28
N TYR A 522 18.52 6.10 4.64
CA TYR A 522 17.22 6.49 4.08
C TYR A 522 17.25 7.95 3.64
N LEU A 523 16.91 8.19 2.37
CA LEU A 523 17.09 9.46 1.67
C LEU A 523 15.78 9.94 1.03
N GLU A 524 15.67 11.24 0.79
CA GLU A 524 14.56 11.86 0.07
C GLU A 524 14.98 13.02 -0.83
N ASN A 525 14.22 13.26 -1.89
CA ASN A 525 14.47 14.32 -2.89
C ASN A 525 15.93 14.27 -3.39
N ASN A 526 16.65 15.40 -3.42
CA ASN A 526 18.04 15.46 -3.87
C ASN A 526 19.04 14.94 -2.82
N ALA A 527 18.95 13.65 -2.51
CA ALA A 527 19.77 12.92 -1.55
C ALA A 527 19.82 13.55 -0.15
N ASN A 528 18.72 14.18 0.29
CA ASN A 528 18.61 14.69 1.65
C ASN A 528 18.52 13.51 2.60
N VAL A 529 19.33 13.53 3.65
CA VAL A 529 19.42 12.42 4.61
C VAL A 529 18.24 12.48 5.56
N ARG A 530 17.41 11.43 5.56
CA ARG A 530 16.43 11.16 6.63
C ARG A 530 17.10 10.37 7.75
N GLU A 531 17.79 9.27 7.40
CA GLU A 531 18.57 8.41 8.31
C GLU A 531 19.90 8.01 7.66
N GLY A 532 20.93 7.75 8.47
CA GLY A 532 22.25 7.31 7.98
C GLY A 532 23.08 8.42 7.29
N ASP A 533 23.55 8.16 6.06
CA ASP A 533 24.22 9.15 5.21
C ASP A 533 24.05 8.84 3.71
N ASN A 534 24.44 9.77 2.83
CA ASN A 534 24.22 9.68 1.37
C ASN A 534 25.49 9.36 0.55
N ARG A 535 26.61 9.00 1.18
CA ARG A 535 27.92 8.88 0.49
C ARG A 535 27.99 7.69 -0.45
N HIS A 536 27.17 6.66 -0.28
CA HIS A 536 27.09 5.55 -1.22
C HIS A 536 26.31 5.95 -2.48
N TYR A 537 25.12 6.53 -2.32
CA TYR A 537 24.30 7.07 -3.42
C TYR A 537 25.09 8.04 -4.31
N GLN A 538 25.77 9.01 -3.68
CA GLN A 538 26.58 10.01 -4.39
C GLN A 538 27.77 9.39 -5.15
N LYS A 539 28.29 8.22 -4.74
CA LYS A 539 29.31 7.49 -5.52
C LYS A 539 28.70 6.75 -6.71
N MET A 540 27.50 6.18 -6.55
CA MET A 540 26.78 5.51 -7.63
C MET A 540 26.45 6.50 -8.76
N LEU A 541 25.85 7.66 -8.41
CA LEU A 541 25.59 8.74 -9.36
C LEU A 541 26.88 9.19 -10.05
N SER A 542 27.94 9.49 -9.27
CA SER A 542 29.21 9.94 -9.85
C SER A 542 29.91 8.87 -10.69
N TYR A 543 29.68 7.57 -10.42
CA TYR A 543 30.14 6.49 -11.28
C TYR A 543 29.40 6.50 -12.63
N MET A 544 28.08 6.68 -12.64
CA MET A 544 27.28 6.79 -13.87
C MET A 544 27.64 8.05 -14.67
N GLU A 545 27.81 9.22 -14.03
CA GLU A 545 28.23 10.47 -14.69
C GLU A 545 29.57 10.37 -15.46
N HIS A 546 30.46 9.48 -15.03
CA HIS A 546 31.85 9.41 -15.51
C HIS A 546 32.16 8.16 -16.34
N ASN A 547 31.17 7.28 -16.58
CA ASN A 547 31.32 6.07 -17.37
C ASN A 547 30.16 5.92 -18.36
N ASP A 548 30.38 5.18 -19.44
CA ASP A 548 29.38 4.94 -20.48
C ASP A 548 28.45 3.80 -20.04
N ILE A 549 27.18 4.10 -19.74
CA ILE A 549 26.20 3.13 -19.26
C ILE A 549 25.82 2.07 -20.31
N THR A 550 26.13 2.33 -21.58
CA THR A 550 25.95 1.34 -22.67
C THR A 550 27.01 0.22 -22.63
N ASP A 551 28.09 0.36 -21.85
CA ASP A 551 29.04 -0.73 -21.58
C ASP A 551 28.42 -1.74 -20.59
N PRO A 552 28.24 -3.02 -20.95
CA PRO A 552 27.67 -4.03 -20.06
C PRO A 552 28.43 -4.21 -18.74
N GLN A 553 29.73 -3.89 -18.67
CA GLN A 553 30.50 -3.93 -17.42
C GLN A 553 30.19 -2.75 -16.50
N VAL A 554 29.86 -1.58 -17.06
CA VAL A 554 29.42 -0.41 -16.30
C VAL A 554 28.03 -0.65 -15.75
N TYR A 555 27.11 -1.13 -16.59
CA TYR A 555 25.75 -1.49 -16.15
C TYR A 555 25.76 -2.58 -15.08
N ALA A 556 26.53 -3.66 -15.24
CA ALA A 556 26.69 -4.68 -14.21
C ALA A 556 27.18 -4.10 -12.87
N GLN A 557 28.12 -3.14 -12.88
CA GLN A 557 28.59 -2.48 -11.66
C GLN A 557 27.54 -1.55 -11.03
N VAL A 558 26.56 -1.05 -11.79
CA VAL A 558 25.39 -0.32 -11.25
C VAL A 558 24.38 -1.29 -10.63
N LYS A 559 24.15 -2.47 -11.23
CA LYS A 559 23.28 -3.54 -10.68
C LYS A 559 23.74 -4.10 -9.32
N GLU A 560 25.01 -3.91 -8.96
CA GLU A 560 25.54 -4.21 -7.61
C GLU A 560 25.27 -3.11 -6.57
N GLN A 561 24.80 -1.92 -6.98
CA GLN A 561 24.60 -0.76 -6.11
C GLN A 561 23.13 -0.35 -5.96
N MET A 562 22.28 -0.64 -6.95
CA MET A 562 20.84 -0.41 -6.93
C MET A 562 20.08 -1.64 -7.41
N ASP A 563 18.86 -1.78 -6.92
CA ASP A 563 17.92 -2.78 -7.39
C ASP A 563 17.23 -2.27 -8.66
N ILE A 564 17.34 -3.03 -9.74
CA ILE A 564 16.81 -2.61 -11.06
C ILE A 564 15.32 -2.91 -11.16
N ASN A 565 14.84 -4.02 -10.58
CA ASN A 565 13.44 -4.43 -10.71
C ASN A 565 12.55 -3.43 -9.97
N ASN A 566 12.82 -3.24 -8.67
CA ASN A 566 12.23 -2.17 -7.86
C ASN A 566 12.31 -0.78 -8.51
N PHE A 567 13.44 -0.38 -9.10
CA PHE A 567 13.52 0.93 -9.76
C PHE A 567 12.65 1.01 -11.02
N ILE A 568 12.59 -0.05 -11.83
CA ILE A 568 11.69 -0.11 -12.99
C ILE A 568 10.24 0.03 -12.54
N ASP A 569 9.82 -0.73 -11.54
CA ASP A 569 8.44 -0.79 -11.05
C ASP A 569 8.01 0.54 -10.42
N TYR A 570 8.90 1.15 -9.64
CA TYR A 570 8.76 2.50 -9.10
C TYR A 570 8.48 3.52 -10.20
N ASN A 571 9.28 3.53 -11.27
CA ASN A 571 9.08 4.48 -12.38
C ASN A 571 7.81 4.18 -13.18
N ILE A 572 7.47 2.90 -13.43
CA ILE A 572 6.26 2.52 -14.15
C ILE A 572 5.01 2.97 -13.37
N ALA A 573 4.97 2.77 -12.06
CA ALA A 573 3.88 3.23 -11.19
C ALA A 573 3.69 4.75 -11.29
N GLU A 574 4.74 5.55 -11.01
CA GLU A 574 4.69 7.02 -11.02
C GLU A 574 4.29 7.58 -12.40
N ILE A 575 4.78 6.96 -13.48
CA ILE A 575 4.47 7.35 -14.87
C ILE A 575 3.02 7.02 -15.20
N TYR A 576 2.52 5.82 -14.91
CA TYR A 576 1.14 5.44 -15.24
C TYR A 576 0.13 6.32 -14.51
N VAL A 577 0.26 6.46 -13.19
CA VAL A 577 -0.70 7.24 -12.37
C VAL A 577 -0.63 8.75 -12.62
N ARG A 578 0.35 9.23 -13.40
CA ARG A 578 0.61 10.64 -13.71
C ARG A 578 0.89 11.48 -12.46
N ASN A 579 1.82 11.02 -11.62
CA ASN A 579 2.32 11.85 -10.52
C ASN A 579 3.27 12.93 -11.09
N THR A 580 2.87 14.21 -11.01
CA THR A 580 3.64 15.35 -11.52
C THR A 580 4.30 16.21 -10.44
N ASP A 581 4.17 15.84 -9.15
CA ASP A 581 5.02 16.36 -8.08
C ASP A 581 6.32 15.54 -7.94
N TRP A 582 6.25 14.26 -8.32
CA TRP A 582 7.39 13.47 -8.79
C TRP A 582 7.95 14.04 -10.12
N PRO A 583 9.26 13.92 -10.46
CA PRO A 583 10.35 13.27 -9.72
C PRO A 583 11.13 14.16 -8.76
N ALA A 584 10.90 15.47 -8.68
CA ALA A 584 11.61 16.34 -7.72
C ALA A 584 11.17 16.13 -6.27
N ASN A 585 9.89 15.84 -6.06
CA ASN A 585 9.27 15.57 -4.77
C ASN A 585 8.71 14.13 -4.75
N ASN A 586 8.06 13.75 -3.65
CA ASN A 586 7.40 12.45 -3.44
C ASN A 586 8.27 11.21 -3.76
N ASN A 587 9.59 11.37 -3.72
CA ASN A 587 10.57 10.32 -3.93
C ASN A 587 11.35 10.07 -2.64
N ARG A 588 11.47 8.78 -2.29
CA ARG A 588 12.28 8.30 -1.18
C ARG A 588 12.93 6.99 -1.56
N TYR A 589 14.15 6.80 -1.07
CA TYR A 589 14.97 5.64 -1.39
C TYR A 589 15.88 5.28 -0.23
N TRP A 590 16.11 3.98 -0.07
CA TRP A 590 16.76 3.41 1.09
C TRP A 590 17.72 2.28 0.70
N ARG A 591 18.61 1.92 1.63
CA ARG A 591 19.36 0.67 1.59
C ARG A 591 19.83 0.25 2.98
N GLU A 592 20.14 -1.03 3.10
CA GLU A 592 20.87 -1.60 4.24
C GLU A 592 22.39 -1.43 4.09
N LYS A 593 23.11 -1.25 5.20
CA LYS A 593 24.59 -1.29 5.25
C LYS A 593 25.10 -2.68 5.63
N PRO A 594 26.35 -3.02 5.25
CA PRO A 594 27.22 -2.27 4.36
C PRO A 594 26.90 -2.48 2.87
N ASN A 595 26.25 -3.59 2.52
CA ASN A 595 26.21 -4.15 1.16
C ASN A 595 24.82 -4.14 0.50
N GLY A 596 23.79 -3.57 1.14
CA GLY A 596 22.45 -3.46 0.56
C GLY A 596 22.43 -2.55 -0.67
N LYS A 597 21.49 -2.83 -1.58
CA LYS A 597 21.23 -2.07 -2.80
C LYS A 597 20.26 -0.93 -2.52
N TRP A 598 20.36 0.17 -3.28
CA TRP A 598 19.34 1.22 -3.28
C TRP A 598 18.01 0.70 -3.85
N ARG A 599 16.93 0.92 -3.08
CA ARG A 599 15.52 0.66 -3.45
C ARG A 599 14.70 1.93 -3.24
N TRP A 600 13.59 2.06 -3.97
CA TRP A 600 12.66 3.21 -3.97
C TRP A 600 11.28 2.81 -3.47
N THR A 601 10.61 3.74 -2.79
CA THR A 601 9.30 3.54 -2.14
C THR A 601 8.23 4.42 -2.79
N VAL A 602 7.03 3.89 -3.04
CA VAL A 602 5.91 4.65 -3.62
C VAL A 602 5.02 5.24 -2.52
N PHE A 603 4.84 6.56 -2.49
CA PHE A 603 3.96 7.25 -1.53
C PHE A 603 3.47 8.59 -2.08
N ASP A 604 2.35 9.11 -1.53
CA ASP A 604 1.82 10.43 -1.87
C ASP A 604 1.32 10.56 -3.33
N LEU A 605 0.42 9.65 -3.72
CA LEU A 605 -0.10 9.55 -5.09
C LEU A 605 -1.38 10.36 -5.36
N ASP A 606 -1.95 11.05 -4.36
CA ASP A 606 -3.24 11.75 -4.52
C ASP A 606 -3.22 12.92 -5.52
N PHE A 607 -2.07 13.35 -6.02
CA PHE A 607 -1.98 14.33 -7.12
C PHE A 607 -2.15 13.71 -8.53
N GLY A 608 -2.23 12.38 -8.63
CA GLY A 608 -2.40 11.63 -9.88
C GLY A 608 -3.86 11.42 -10.31
N PHE A 609 -4.03 10.67 -11.41
CA PHE A 609 -5.32 10.13 -11.87
C PHE A 609 -6.45 11.15 -12.13
N ASP A 610 -6.09 12.32 -12.66
CA ASP A 610 -7.01 13.43 -12.97
C ASP A 610 -7.70 14.12 -11.77
N LEU A 611 -6.93 14.37 -10.70
CA LEU A 611 -7.36 15.28 -9.63
C LEU A 611 -7.76 16.66 -10.19
N ALA A 612 -8.92 17.17 -9.75
CA ALA A 612 -9.48 18.43 -10.22
C ALA A 612 -8.54 19.64 -9.96
N GLY A 613 -8.48 20.56 -10.93
CA GLY A 613 -7.65 21.76 -10.86
C GLY A 613 -6.24 21.61 -11.45
N VAL A 614 -5.82 20.40 -11.81
CA VAL A 614 -4.65 20.17 -12.68
C VAL A 614 -5.07 20.37 -14.14
N SER A 615 -4.26 21.06 -14.94
CA SER A 615 -4.61 21.47 -16.33
C SER A 615 -4.26 20.43 -17.41
N GLU A 616 -4.00 19.19 -17.03
CA GLU A 616 -3.42 18.15 -17.87
C GLU A 616 -4.27 16.88 -17.76
N THR A 617 -4.49 16.17 -18.86
CA THR A 617 -5.43 15.04 -18.94
C THR A 617 -4.73 13.69 -18.82
N ALA A 618 -5.46 12.58 -19.04
CA ALA A 618 -4.89 11.24 -19.26
C ALA A 618 -3.85 11.19 -20.40
N ALA A 619 -3.79 12.17 -21.30
CA ALA A 619 -2.82 12.25 -22.40
C ALA A 619 -1.41 12.72 -21.99
N HIS A 620 -1.16 13.10 -20.72
CA HIS A 620 0.12 13.68 -20.33
C HIS A 620 1.30 12.70 -20.54
N HIS A 621 2.36 13.16 -21.21
CA HIS A 621 3.53 12.37 -21.60
C HIS A 621 4.54 12.16 -20.46
N THR A 622 4.10 11.52 -19.38
CA THR A 622 4.82 11.47 -18.09
C THR A 622 6.21 10.82 -18.19
N LEU A 623 6.42 9.84 -19.08
CA LEU A 623 7.76 9.28 -19.38
C LEU A 623 8.74 10.33 -19.94
N GLY A 624 8.25 11.22 -20.82
CA GLY A 624 9.06 12.29 -21.41
C GLY A 624 9.40 13.37 -20.39
N PHE A 625 8.42 13.73 -19.58
CA PHE A 625 8.59 14.61 -18.42
C PHE A 625 9.60 14.05 -17.39
N ALA A 626 9.55 12.75 -17.10
CA ALA A 626 10.46 12.05 -16.18
C ALA A 626 11.91 11.91 -16.70
N THR A 627 12.15 12.21 -17.97
CA THR A 627 13.44 12.06 -18.64
C THR A 627 13.98 13.38 -19.24
N GLU A 628 13.25 14.48 -19.08
CA GLU A 628 13.57 15.79 -19.67
C GLU A 628 14.97 16.29 -19.29
N GLU A 629 15.66 16.91 -20.26
CA GLU A 629 17.00 17.49 -20.11
C GLU A 629 17.03 19.01 -20.04
N GLY A 630 17.89 19.54 -19.16
CA GLY A 630 18.23 20.97 -19.11
C GLY A 630 17.31 21.81 -18.23
N ASN A 631 16.54 21.18 -17.33
CA ASN A 631 15.78 21.88 -16.30
C ASN A 631 16.59 21.95 -14.98
N ASP A 632 16.68 23.14 -14.37
CA ASP A 632 17.35 23.39 -13.08
C ASP A 632 16.35 23.51 -11.90
N SER A 633 15.04 23.38 -12.15
CA SER A 633 13.96 23.70 -11.18
C SER A 633 12.91 22.58 -11.04
N TRP A 634 12.15 22.59 -9.94
CA TRP A 634 10.94 21.76 -9.77
C TRP A 634 9.98 21.98 -10.97
N PRO A 635 9.26 20.95 -11.45
CA PRO A 635 9.06 19.61 -10.88
C PRO A 635 10.02 18.51 -11.34
N ASN A 636 10.80 18.70 -12.40
CA ASN A 636 11.65 17.67 -13.01
C ASN A 636 13.09 18.18 -13.33
N PRO A 637 13.83 18.67 -12.32
CA PRO A 637 15.20 19.15 -12.50
C PRO A 637 16.15 18.01 -12.87
N ASP A 638 17.27 18.34 -13.51
CA ASP A 638 18.22 17.39 -14.09
C ASP A 638 18.75 16.33 -13.10
N TRP A 639 18.84 16.65 -11.80
CA TRP A 639 19.27 15.67 -10.78
C TRP A 639 18.23 14.57 -10.53
N ALA A 640 16.94 14.87 -10.77
CA ALA A 640 15.82 13.96 -10.53
C ALA A 640 15.59 13.04 -11.75
N THR A 641 15.67 13.60 -12.97
CA THR A 641 15.51 12.84 -14.23
C THR A 641 16.75 12.01 -14.60
N PHE A 642 17.91 12.29 -13.99
CA PHE A 642 19.21 11.69 -14.33
C PHE A 642 19.19 10.15 -14.35
N LEU A 643 18.72 9.49 -13.28
CA LEU A 643 18.81 8.02 -13.20
C LEU A 643 18.01 7.33 -14.31
N LEU A 644 16.73 7.69 -14.47
CA LEU A 644 15.87 7.06 -15.47
C LEU A 644 16.39 7.30 -16.89
N ARG A 645 16.69 8.55 -17.27
CA ARG A 645 17.15 8.84 -18.64
C ARG A 645 18.48 8.15 -18.98
N THR A 646 19.42 8.12 -18.04
CA THR A 646 20.72 7.45 -18.24
C THR A 646 20.54 5.93 -18.34
N LEU A 647 19.70 5.33 -17.49
CA LEU A 647 19.46 3.89 -17.56
C LEU A 647 18.76 3.48 -18.88
N LEU A 648 17.85 4.31 -19.42
CA LEU A 648 17.20 4.09 -20.72
C LEU A 648 18.16 4.13 -21.94
N GLU A 649 19.39 4.65 -21.79
CA GLU A 649 20.42 4.51 -22.83
C GLU A 649 20.90 3.06 -22.99
N ASN A 650 20.87 2.27 -21.90
CA ASN A 650 21.30 0.87 -21.88
C ASN A 650 20.23 -0.06 -22.48
N GLU A 651 20.62 -0.92 -23.41
CA GLU A 651 19.68 -1.79 -24.15
C GLU A 651 19.04 -2.88 -23.27
N GLU A 652 19.75 -3.38 -22.26
CA GLU A 652 19.22 -4.39 -21.32
C GLU A 652 18.16 -3.77 -20.41
N PHE A 653 18.46 -2.62 -19.80
CA PHE A 653 17.50 -1.87 -18.98
C PHE A 653 16.30 -1.40 -19.81
N ARG A 654 16.52 -0.83 -21.00
CA ARG A 654 15.46 -0.32 -21.88
C ARG A 654 14.49 -1.43 -22.30
N ALA A 655 15.01 -2.62 -22.64
CA ALA A 655 14.18 -3.77 -22.96
C ALA A 655 13.36 -4.24 -21.74
N GLN A 656 13.99 -4.36 -20.57
CA GLN A 656 13.30 -4.76 -19.34
C GLN A 656 12.23 -3.74 -18.91
N PHE A 657 12.54 -2.45 -18.93
CA PHE A 657 11.60 -1.38 -18.60
C PHE A 657 10.39 -1.39 -19.53
N ALA A 658 10.62 -1.40 -20.85
CA ALA A 658 9.53 -1.42 -21.83
C ALA A 658 8.70 -2.71 -21.77
N GLY A 659 9.35 -3.86 -21.56
CA GLY A 659 8.70 -5.16 -21.41
C GLY A 659 7.86 -5.29 -20.15
N LYS A 660 8.38 -4.88 -18.99
CA LYS A 660 7.61 -4.83 -17.72
C LYS A 660 6.48 -3.81 -17.79
N PHE A 661 6.68 -2.65 -18.41
CA PHE A 661 5.61 -1.66 -18.56
C PHE A 661 4.49 -2.22 -19.43
N ALA A 662 4.78 -2.78 -20.60
CA ALA A 662 3.78 -3.46 -21.42
C ALA A 662 3.08 -4.60 -20.65
N HIS A 663 3.82 -5.41 -19.89
CA HIS A 663 3.21 -6.45 -19.06
C HIS A 663 2.21 -5.90 -18.02
N TYR A 664 2.57 -4.84 -17.29
CA TYR A 664 1.67 -4.20 -16.33
C TYR A 664 0.45 -3.54 -16.99
N LEU A 665 0.59 -3.01 -18.21
CA LEU A 665 -0.52 -2.52 -19.04
C LEU A 665 -1.52 -3.61 -19.48
N ASN A 666 -1.21 -4.91 -19.29
CA ASN A 666 -2.14 -6.03 -19.55
C ASN A 666 -2.58 -6.78 -18.27
N THR A 667 -2.18 -6.33 -17.07
CA THR A 667 -2.37 -7.11 -15.83
C THR A 667 -2.79 -6.28 -14.62
N HIS A 668 -2.30 -5.06 -14.49
CA HIS A 668 -2.61 -4.14 -13.37
C HIS A 668 -3.26 -2.85 -13.85
N PHE A 669 -2.90 -2.42 -15.05
CA PHE A 669 -3.20 -1.11 -15.63
C PHE A 669 -4.07 -1.18 -16.90
N ASP A 670 -4.55 -2.39 -17.20
CA ASP A 670 -5.60 -2.68 -18.18
C ASP A 670 -6.91 -1.95 -17.83
N ASP A 671 -7.64 -1.47 -18.84
CA ASP A 671 -8.76 -0.55 -18.64
C ASP A 671 -9.97 -1.20 -17.96
N GLU A 672 -10.24 -2.49 -18.23
CA GLU A 672 -11.29 -3.26 -17.54
C GLU A 672 -10.91 -3.49 -16.07
N ILE A 673 -9.67 -3.93 -15.81
CA ILE A 673 -9.16 -4.20 -14.44
C ILE A 673 -9.19 -2.93 -13.58
N VAL A 674 -8.69 -1.81 -14.13
CA VAL A 674 -8.68 -0.50 -13.48
C VAL A 674 -10.10 -0.02 -13.19
N THR A 675 -11.03 -0.23 -14.12
CA THR A 675 -12.43 0.16 -14.00
C THR A 675 -13.18 -0.68 -12.96
N GLU A 676 -13.01 -2.01 -12.97
CA GLU A 676 -13.60 -2.91 -11.97
C GLU A 676 -13.09 -2.52 -10.57
N LYS A 677 -11.77 -2.29 -10.43
CA LYS A 677 -11.16 -1.87 -9.17
C LYS A 677 -11.69 -0.53 -8.67
N LEU A 678 -11.96 0.44 -9.56
CA LEU A 678 -12.64 1.68 -9.17
C LEU A 678 -14.07 1.44 -8.69
N SER A 679 -14.82 0.56 -9.34
CA SER A 679 -16.18 0.18 -8.89
C SER A 679 -16.19 -0.54 -7.54
N GLU A 680 -15.16 -1.34 -7.21
CA GLU A 680 -14.98 -1.88 -5.85
C GLU A 680 -14.83 -0.76 -4.80
N PHE A 681 -13.99 0.24 -5.08
CA PHE A 681 -13.76 1.38 -4.20
C PHE A 681 -14.99 2.30 -4.07
N GLU A 682 -15.70 2.55 -5.18
CA GLU A 682 -16.96 3.29 -5.17
C GLU A 682 -18.00 2.60 -4.27
N ALA A 683 -18.25 1.31 -4.49
CA ALA A 683 -19.20 0.54 -3.68
C ALA A 683 -18.78 0.42 -2.20
N MET A 684 -17.47 0.47 -1.92
CA MET A 684 -16.92 0.50 -0.56
C MET A 684 -17.18 1.84 0.15
N TYR A 685 -17.05 2.97 -0.54
CA TYR A 685 -17.14 4.31 0.08
C TYR A 685 -18.56 4.90 0.06
N GLU A 686 -19.38 4.60 -0.95
CA GLU A 686 -20.74 5.15 -1.13
C GLU A 686 -21.61 5.13 0.15
N PRO A 687 -21.66 4.04 0.96
CA PRO A 687 -22.48 3.99 2.17
C PRO A 687 -22.05 4.99 3.25
N GLU A 688 -20.76 5.33 3.29
CA GLU A 688 -20.13 6.17 4.31
C GLU A 688 -20.13 7.66 3.92
N MET A 689 -20.05 7.95 2.62
CA MET A 689 -19.86 9.30 2.07
C MET A 689 -20.89 10.31 2.55
N LYS A 690 -22.17 9.91 2.62
CA LYS A 690 -23.25 10.78 3.08
C LYS A 690 -22.94 11.43 4.44
N LYS A 691 -22.38 10.66 5.38
CA LYS A 691 -22.08 11.14 6.73
C LYS A 691 -20.86 12.06 6.74
N ASN A 692 -19.86 11.80 5.88
CA ASN A 692 -18.73 12.72 5.66
C ASN A 692 -19.20 14.07 5.12
N ILE A 693 -20.06 14.06 4.09
CA ILE A 693 -20.63 15.26 3.47
C ILE A 693 -21.47 16.05 4.48
N GLU A 694 -22.35 15.39 5.25
CA GLU A 694 -23.13 16.03 6.33
C GLU A 694 -22.24 16.71 7.41
N ARG A 695 -20.98 16.27 7.57
CA ARG A 695 -20.04 16.81 8.58
C ARG A 695 -19.14 17.94 8.06
N TRP A 696 -18.75 17.88 6.78
CA TRP A 696 -17.72 18.74 6.19
C TRP A 696 -18.21 19.66 5.08
N ASP A 697 -19.38 19.39 4.47
CA ASP A 697 -19.87 20.04 3.23
C ASP A 697 -18.99 19.73 2.00
N GLU A 698 -18.15 18.69 2.09
CA GLU A 698 -17.11 18.34 1.09
C GLU A 698 -17.09 16.81 0.81
N PRO A 699 -17.13 16.37 -0.47
CA PRO A 699 -17.56 17.16 -1.63
C PRO A 699 -19.01 17.69 -1.44
N GLU A 700 -19.39 18.74 -2.17
CA GLU A 700 -20.65 19.48 -1.97
C GLU A 700 -21.94 18.60 -2.00
N SER A 701 -21.90 17.42 -2.62
CA SER A 701 -23.02 16.46 -2.65
C SER A 701 -22.58 15.03 -3.04
N MET A 702 -23.47 14.05 -2.84
CA MET A 702 -23.28 12.68 -3.38
C MET A 702 -23.16 12.68 -4.92
N GLU A 703 -23.95 13.52 -5.61
CA GLU A 703 -23.89 13.69 -7.06
C GLU A 703 -22.50 14.17 -7.50
N LYS A 704 -21.97 15.20 -6.82
CA LYS A 704 -20.61 15.69 -7.04
C LYS A 704 -19.55 14.61 -6.77
N TRP A 705 -19.74 13.79 -5.73
CA TRP A 705 -18.82 12.69 -5.42
C TRP A 705 -18.80 11.65 -6.55
N HIS A 706 -19.95 11.21 -7.08
CA HIS A 706 -19.98 10.31 -8.23
C HIS A 706 -19.32 10.94 -9.46
N GLU A 707 -19.57 12.23 -9.76
CA GLU A 707 -18.84 12.94 -10.84
C GLU A 707 -17.31 12.87 -10.67
N ASN A 708 -16.81 12.99 -9.44
CA ASN A 708 -15.37 12.95 -9.14
C ASN A 708 -14.79 11.54 -9.31
N VAL A 709 -15.55 10.49 -8.96
CA VAL A 709 -15.20 9.09 -9.24
C VAL A 709 -15.25 8.80 -10.74
N ASP A 710 -16.24 9.36 -11.46
CA ASP A 710 -16.37 9.25 -12.91
C ASP A 710 -15.17 9.85 -13.65
N VAL A 711 -14.59 10.95 -13.15
CA VAL A 711 -13.34 11.53 -13.67
C VAL A 711 -12.17 10.56 -13.53
N MET A 712 -12.02 9.90 -12.37
CA MET A 712 -11.02 8.83 -12.22
C MET A 712 -11.26 7.67 -13.18
N ARG A 713 -12.53 7.26 -13.38
CA ARG A 713 -12.89 6.17 -14.29
C ARG A 713 -12.56 6.53 -15.74
N GLN A 714 -12.88 7.74 -16.18
CA GLN A 714 -12.56 8.24 -17.52
C GLN A 714 -11.05 8.37 -17.75
N PHE A 715 -10.24 8.66 -16.73
CA PHE A 715 -8.78 8.59 -16.82
C PHE A 715 -8.30 7.14 -16.98
N GLY A 716 -8.79 6.23 -16.12
CA GLY A 716 -8.39 4.83 -16.10
C GLY A 716 -8.71 4.09 -17.39
N GLN A 717 -9.91 4.29 -17.93
CA GLN A 717 -10.46 3.72 -19.17
C GLN A 717 -9.60 3.92 -20.43
N VAL A 718 -8.59 4.80 -20.35
CA VAL A 718 -7.95 5.34 -21.55
C VAL A 718 -6.45 5.64 -21.39
N ARG A 719 -5.86 5.32 -20.23
CA ARG A 719 -4.48 5.70 -19.88
C ARG A 719 -3.45 4.74 -20.46
N ASP A 720 -3.78 3.47 -20.55
CA ASP A 720 -2.96 2.40 -21.12
C ASP A 720 -2.60 2.67 -22.60
N ASP A 721 -3.60 3.06 -23.40
CA ASP A 721 -3.48 3.43 -24.81
C ASP A 721 -2.45 4.56 -24.99
N TYR A 722 -2.51 5.58 -24.11
CA TYR A 722 -1.50 6.64 -24.07
C TYR A 722 -0.13 6.12 -23.66
N MET A 723 -0.02 5.15 -22.74
CA MET A 723 1.28 4.60 -22.34
C MET A 723 1.91 3.80 -23.49
N TYR A 724 1.14 2.99 -24.23
CA TYR A 724 1.63 2.36 -25.46
C TYR A 724 2.08 3.42 -26.48
N ALA A 725 1.27 4.45 -26.72
CA ALA A 725 1.62 5.56 -27.62
C ALA A 725 2.92 6.26 -27.22
N HIS A 726 3.10 6.52 -25.91
CA HIS A 726 4.27 7.19 -25.37
C HIS A 726 5.52 6.31 -25.41
N LEU A 727 5.38 5.01 -25.15
CA LEU A 727 6.49 4.05 -25.23
C LEU A 727 6.94 3.87 -26.68
N ILE A 728 6.02 3.70 -27.63
CA ILE A 728 6.32 3.57 -29.08
C ILE A 728 7.07 4.80 -29.58
N ASP A 729 6.58 6.00 -29.29
CA ASP A 729 7.19 7.26 -29.74
C ASP A 729 8.53 7.54 -29.05
N TYR A 730 8.61 7.40 -27.72
CA TYR A 730 9.83 7.68 -26.97
C TYR A 730 10.97 6.72 -27.34
N LEU A 731 10.65 5.44 -27.53
CA LEU A 731 11.62 4.39 -27.85
C LEU A 731 11.83 4.20 -29.37
N GLN A 732 11.08 4.94 -30.20
CA GLN A 732 11.12 4.88 -31.67
C GLN A 732 10.88 3.45 -32.22
N LEU A 733 9.79 2.83 -31.77
CA LEU A 733 9.39 1.47 -32.11
C LEU A 733 8.39 1.43 -33.27
N ASP A 734 8.28 0.27 -33.92
CA ASP A 734 7.42 0.10 -35.11
C ASP A 734 5.92 -0.10 -34.77
N GLY A 735 5.58 -0.33 -33.49
CA GLY A 735 4.20 -0.58 -33.05
C GLY A 735 4.10 -1.54 -31.87
N TYR A 736 3.05 -2.36 -31.85
CA TYR A 736 2.88 -3.47 -30.91
C TYR A 736 2.34 -4.73 -31.63
N ALA A 737 2.27 -5.85 -30.93
CA ALA A 737 1.60 -7.06 -31.37
C ALA A 737 0.91 -7.73 -30.20
N ASP A 738 -0.16 -8.44 -30.48
CA ASP A 738 -0.89 -9.24 -29.51
C ASP A 738 -0.20 -10.61 -29.36
N LEU A 739 0.01 -11.03 -28.11
CA LEU A 739 0.62 -12.31 -27.73
C LEU A 739 -0.42 -13.23 -27.10
N THR A 740 -0.76 -14.33 -27.78
CA THR A 740 -1.63 -15.37 -27.21
C THR A 740 -0.81 -16.57 -26.74
N PHE A 741 -0.90 -16.90 -25.46
CA PHE A 741 -0.26 -18.07 -24.83
C PHE A 741 -1.22 -19.28 -24.85
N ASP A 742 -0.72 -20.47 -25.21
CA ASP A 742 -1.40 -21.79 -25.07
C ASP A 742 -0.46 -22.79 -24.38
N ILE A 743 -0.60 -22.85 -23.05
CA ILE A 743 0.24 -23.58 -22.09
C ILE A 743 -0.43 -24.88 -21.66
N LYS A 744 0.34 -25.96 -21.61
CA LYS A 744 -0.15 -27.33 -21.40
C LYS A 744 0.40 -27.87 -20.09
N GLY A 745 -0.49 -27.99 -19.10
CA GLY A 745 -0.16 -28.52 -17.79
C GLY A 745 -0.32 -27.44 -16.72
N ASP A 746 0.44 -27.60 -15.65
CA ASP A 746 0.47 -26.74 -14.48
C ASP A 746 1.89 -26.19 -14.43
N HIS A 747 2.08 -25.00 -15.02
CA HIS A 747 3.37 -24.36 -15.26
C HIS A 747 3.20 -22.86 -15.06
N GLU A 748 4.08 -22.27 -14.27
CA GLU A 748 4.19 -20.83 -14.09
C GLU A 748 4.94 -20.25 -15.29
N VAL A 749 4.39 -19.20 -15.91
CA VAL A 749 5.03 -18.49 -17.03
C VAL A 749 5.18 -17.04 -16.63
N GLU A 750 6.39 -16.50 -16.76
CA GLU A 750 6.70 -15.13 -16.34
C GLU A 750 7.26 -14.32 -17.52
N ILE A 751 7.00 -13.02 -17.55
CA ILE A 751 7.69 -12.05 -18.42
C ILE A 751 8.51 -11.12 -17.53
N TYR A 752 9.83 -11.13 -17.70
CA TYR A 752 10.77 -10.37 -16.87
C TYR A 752 10.69 -10.63 -15.34
N GLY A 753 10.06 -11.72 -14.92
CA GLY A 753 9.83 -12.09 -13.52
C GLY A 753 8.39 -11.90 -13.04
N GLU A 754 7.52 -11.30 -13.86
CA GLU A 754 6.11 -11.06 -13.53
C GLU A 754 5.23 -12.17 -14.10
N GLU A 755 4.31 -12.70 -13.29
CA GLU A 755 3.45 -13.84 -13.67
C GLU A 755 2.45 -13.47 -14.78
N VAL A 756 2.36 -14.32 -15.81
CA VAL A 756 1.31 -14.27 -16.82
C VAL A 756 0.06 -14.97 -16.27
N PRO A 757 -1.09 -14.28 -16.09
CA PRO A 757 -2.26 -14.84 -15.43
C PRO A 757 -3.03 -15.81 -16.36
N LEU A 758 -2.56 -17.05 -16.43
CA LEU A 758 -3.05 -18.09 -17.34
C LEU A 758 -4.41 -18.69 -16.91
N GLU A 759 -5.50 -18.26 -17.54
CA GLU A 759 -6.81 -18.90 -17.38
C GLU A 759 -6.88 -20.22 -18.17
N ASN A 760 -6.97 -21.35 -17.46
CA ASN A 760 -7.00 -22.70 -18.07
C ASN A 760 -5.79 -23.00 -18.99
N GLY A 761 -4.66 -22.32 -18.75
CA GLY A 761 -3.47 -22.39 -19.60
C GLY A 761 -3.48 -21.44 -20.79
N GLN A 762 -4.43 -20.51 -20.88
CA GLN A 762 -4.48 -19.50 -21.96
C GLN A 762 -4.44 -18.09 -21.39
N TRP A 763 -3.78 -17.18 -22.10
CA TRP A 763 -3.76 -15.75 -21.81
C TRP A 763 -3.46 -14.96 -23.08
N GLU A 764 -3.87 -13.70 -23.15
CA GLU A 764 -3.65 -12.79 -24.26
C GLU A 764 -3.21 -11.42 -23.74
N GLY A 765 -2.28 -10.75 -24.42
CA GLY A 765 -1.89 -9.39 -24.08
C GLY A 765 -1.02 -8.71 -25.15
N LYS A 766 -1.07 -7.38 -25.18
CA LYS A 766 -0.46 -6.47 -26.15
C LYS A 766 0.99 -6.12 -25.76
N TYR A 767 1.96 -6.35 -26.63
CA TYR A 767 3.39 -6.10 -26.34
C TYR A 767 4.10 -5.32 -27.44
N LEU A 768 5.03 -4.46 -27.03
CA LEU A 768 5.77 -3.55 -27.89
C LEU A 768 6.63 -4.30 -28.93
N ALA A 769 6.51 -3.91 -30.20
CA ALA A 769 7.31 -4.47 -31.29
C ALA A 769 8.77 -4.00 -31.19
N GLY A 770 9.70 -4.86 -31.61
CA GLY A 770 11.15 -4.60 -31.53
C GLY A 770 11.75 -4.67 -30.12
N VAL A 771 10.93 -4.73 -29.06
CA VAL A 771 11.39 -4.92 -27.67
C VAL A 771 11.65 -6.41 -27.42
N PRO A 772 12.87 -6.81 -27.00
CA PRO A 772 13.11 -8.18 -26.53
C PRO A 772 12.33 -8.46 -25.26
N LEU A 773 11.67 -9.62 -25.18
CA LEU A 773 11.02 -10.10 -23.96
C LEU A 773 11.72 -11.33 -23.40
N GLU A 774 12.18 -11.25 -22.15
CA GLU A 774 12.60 -12.44 -21.40
C GLU A 774 11.36 -13.20 -20.91
N ILE A 775 11.18 -14.43 -21.39
CA ILE A 775 10.12 -15.32 -20.95
C ILE A 775 10.74 -16.41 -20.08
N ARG A 776 10.16 -16.64 -18.90
CA ARG A 776 10.58 -17.67 -17.95
C ARG A 776 9.45 -18.68 -17.75
N VAL A 777 9.84 -19.89 -17.35
CA VAL A 777 8.97 -21.03 -17.04
C VAL A 777 9.47 -21.67 -15.77
N ASP A 778 8.61 -21.81 -14.76
CA ASP A 778 8.93 -22.35 -13.44
C ASP A 778 10.21 -21.72 -12.84
N GLY A 779 10.29 -20.38 -12.86
CA GLY A 779 11.42 -19.59 -12.35
C GLY A 779 12.70 -19.64 -13.21
N LYS A 780 12.66 -20.09 -14.47
CA LYS A 780 13.88 -20.25 -15.31
C LYS A 780 13.66 -19.78 -16.75
N PRO A 781 14.68 -19.17 -17.40
CA PRO A 781 14.60 -18.78 -18.81
C PRO A 781 14.09 -19.91 -19.70
N ALA A 782 13.06 -19.59 -20.49
CA ALA A 782 12.41 -20.52 -21.39
C ALA A 782 13.28 -20.81 -22.62
N LYS A 783 12.88 -21.81 -23.40
CA LYS A 783 13.44 -22.10 -24.71
C LYS A 783 12.38 -21.82 -25.77
N LEU A 784 12.63 -20.76 -26.53
CA LEU A 784 11.79 -20.33 -27.64
C LEU A 784 12.31 -20.92 -28.94
N THR A 785 11.42 -21.40 -29.80
CA THR A 785 11.78 -21.85 -31.16
C THR A 785 10.71 -21.40 -32.15
N SER A 786 11.07 -20.49 -33.06
CA SER A 786 10.15 -20.06 -34.13
C SER A 786 9.88 -21.20 -35.11
N SER A 787 8.60 -21.38 -35.46
CA SER A 787 8.16 -22.30 -36.51
C SER A 787 8.61 -21.87 -37.92
N ASN A 788 8.90 -20.58 -38.12
CA ASN A 788 9.38 -20.01 -39.37
C ASN A 788 10.90 -19.78 -39.34
N ALA A 789 11.64 -20.60 -40.09
CA ALA A 789 13.12 -20.57 -40.13
C ALA A 789 13.75 -19.31 -40.77
N ASP A 790 12.94 -18.38 -41.26
CA ASP A 790 13.37 -17.14 -41.92
C ASP A 790 12.98 -15.86 -41.11
N ALA A 791 12.43 -16.00 -39.89
CA ALA A 791 12.02 -14.87 -39.03
C ALA A 791 12.97 -14.70 -37.84
N GLU A 792 13.43 -13.46 -37.60
CA GLU A 792 14.32 -13.09 -36.47
C GLU A 792 13.54 -12.92 -35.15
N SER A 793 12.63 -13.85 -34.84
CA SER A 793 11.72 -13.77 -33.68
C SER A 793 12.34 -14.18 -32.35
N VAL A 794 13.60 -14.59 -32.32
CA VAL A 794 14.34 -14.94 -31.09
C VAL A 794 15.76 -14.40 -31.24
N ASP A 795 16.24 -13.64 -30.24
CA ASP A 795 17.58 -13.04 -30.27
C ASP A 795 18.70 -14.00 -29.84
N GLU A 796 19.94 -13.49 -29.73
CA GLU A 796 21.09 -14.32 -29.36
C GLU A 796 21.12 -14.75 -27.87
N ASP A 797 20.37 -14.06 -27.01
CA ASP A 797 20.20 -14.39 -25.59
C ASP A 797 18.99 -15.33 -25.34
N GLY A 798 18.14 -15.53 -26.35
CA GLY A 798 16.98 -16.42 -26.31
C GLY A 798 15.66 -15.71 -25.97
N ARG A 799 15.62 -14.38 -26.01
CA ARG A 799 14.42 -13.55 -25.78
C ARG A 799 13.54 -13.48 -27.01
N LEU A 800 12.24 -13.33 -26.82
CA LEU A 800 11.26 -13.15 -27.91
C LEU A 800 11.44 -11.75 -28.53
N ILE A 801 11.60 -11.67 -29.85
CA ILE A 801 11.53 -10.41 -30.60
C ILE A 801 10.19 -10.37 -31.33
N ILE A 802 9.41 -9.34 -31.06
CA ILE A 802 8.09 -9.10 -31.65
C ILE A 802 8.22 -8.27 -32.93
N SER A 803 7.45 -8.64 -33.96
CA SER A 803 7.27 -7.86 -35.19
C SER A 803 5.90 -7.20 -35.16
N ALA A 804 5.81 -5.91 -35.50
CA ALA A 804 4.53 -5.25 -35.79
C ALA A 804 3.91 -5.78 -37.10
N ASP A 805 4.71 -6.37 -37.98
CA ASP A 805 4.27 -6.97 -39.24
C ASP A 805 4.24 -8.50 -39.18
N GLY A 806 3.02 -9.05 -39.19
CA GLY A 806 2.74 -10.44 -39.55
C GLY A 806 2.78 -11.49 -38.42
N ASN A 807 2.02 -12.57 -38.62
CA ASN A 807 1.74 -13.52 -37.55
C ASN A 807 2.81 -14.63 -37.46
N THR A 808 3.29 -14.93 -36.25
CA THR A 808 4.31 -15.97 -36.01
C THR A 808 3.92 -16.86 -34.83
N GLU A 809 4.06 -18.17 -34.97
CA GLU A 809 3.90 -19.15 -33.89
C GLU A 809 5.28 -19.59 -33.36
N ILE A 810 5.48 -19.42 -32.06
CA ILE A 810 6.69 -19.77 -31.31
C ILE A 810 6.40 -21.00 -30.45
N GLU A 811 7.18 -22.06 -30.59
CA GLU A 811 7.15 -23.21 -29.66
C GLU A 811 7.83 -22.79 -28.34
N LEU A 812 7.10 -22.93 -27.23
CA LEU A 812 7.57 -22.63 -25.88
C LEU A 812 7.92 -23.94 -25.16
N ALA A 813 9.17 -24.04 -24.71
CA ALA A 813 9.67 -25.15 -23.91
C ALA A 813 10.28 -24.64 -22.60
N SER A 814 10.20 -25.46 -21.56
CA SER A 814 10.94 -25.27 -20.32
C SER A 814 12.46 -25.32 -20.55
N ASN A 815 13.25 -24.86 -19.58
CA ASN A 815 14.71 -24.82 -19.68
C ASN A 815 15.35 -26.21 -19.92
N ASP A 816 14.74 -27.33 -19.51
CA ASP A 816 15.27 -28.66 -19.82
C ASP A 816 14.94 -29.15 -21.25
N GLY A 817 14.05 -28.44 -21.95
CA GLY A 817 13.65 -28.71 -23.33
C GLY A 817 12.37 -29.55 -23.48
N GLN A 818 11.56 -29.69 -22.42
CA GLN A 818 10.19 -30.19 -22.54
C GLN A 818 9.33 -29.10 -23.19
N ALA A 819 8.70 -29.42 -24.32
CA ALA A 819 7.69 -28.53 -24.93
C ALA A 819 6.48 -28.41 -23.99
N ILE A 820 6.16 -27.19 -23.57
CA ILE A 820 5.05 -26.88 -22.66
C ILE A 820 3.90 -26.16 -23.36
N GLY A 821 4.14 -25.47 -24.47
CA GLY A 821 3.10 -24.64 -25.08
C GLY A 821 3.52 -23.96 -26.37
N THR A 822 2.72 -22.98 -26.77
CA THR A 822 2.97 -22.10 -27.91
C THR A 822 2.63 -20.66 -27.54
N ILE A 823 3.32 -19.72 -28.15
CA ILE A 823 2.99 -18.30 -28.15
C ILE A 823 2.68 -17.92 -29.59
N GLN A 824 1.49 -17.38 -29.85
CA GLN A 824 1.13 -16.79 -31.13
C GLN A 824 1.34 -15.27 -31.03
N VAL A 825 1.99 -14.70 -32.03
CA VAL A 825 2.27 -13.26 -32.16
C VAL A 825 1.45 -12.75 -33.34
N GLU A 826 0.60 -11.73 -33.15
CA GLU A 826 -0.23 -11.12 -34.20
C GLU A 826 -0.01 -9.59 -34.22
N GLY A 827 0.60 -9.04 -35.28
CA GLY A 827 1.10 -7.65 -35.30
C GLY A 827 0.06 -6.56 -35.67
N SER A 828 0.22 -5.36 -35.07
CA SER A 828 -0.72 -4.22 -35.14
C SER A 828 0.01 -2.84 -35.20
N SER A 829 -0.46 -1.88 -36.03
CA SER A 829 0.21 -0.58 -36.32
C SER A 829 -0.60 0.68 -35.95
N VAL A 830 0.04 1.74 -35.40
CA VAL A 830 -0.60 2.98 -34.83
C VAL A 830 0.33 4.23 -34.81
N GLN A 831 -0.16 5.51 -34.71
CA GLN A 831 0.61 6.78 -34.94
C GLN A 831 -0.09 8.08 -34.43
N LYS A 832 0.59 9.18 -33.87
CA LYS A 832 0.33 10.23 -32.72
C LYS A 832 -0.16 11.79 -32.85
N GLU A 833 -1.39 12.31 -32.45
CA GLU A 833 -1.97 13.77 -32.37
C GLU A 833 -3.57 14.00 -32.32
N ASN A 834 -4.27 14.65 -31.31
CA ASN A 834 -5.75 14.57 -30.85
C ASN A 834 -6.95 15.47 -31.43
N ILE A 835 -8.28 15.09 -31.33
CA ILE A 835 -9.51 15.80 -31.93
C ILE A 835 -10.91 15.68 -31.18
N THR A 836 -11.80 16.69 -31.11
CA THR A 836 -13.25 16.53 -30.70
C THR A 836 -14.21 17.14 -31.75
N VAL A 837 -15.34 16.48 -32.07
CA VAL A 837 -16.35 16.93 -33.08
C VAL A 837 -17.79 16.48 -32.81
N GLU A 838 -18.78 17.15 -33.41
CA GLU A 838 -20.21 16.75 -33.33
C GLU A 838 -20.59 15.67 -34.36
N SER A 839 -21.57 14.81 -34.07
CA SER A 839 -22.12 13.85 -35.05
C SER A 839 -22.68 14.59 -36.28
N GLY A 840 -22.02 14.41 -37.43
CA GLY A 840 -22.30 15.08 -38.70
C GLY A 840 -21.24 16.09 -39.18
N GLU A 841 -20.15 16.34 -38.43
CA GLU A 841 -19.05 17.22 -38.88
C GLU A 841 -17.97 16.50 -39.71
N THR A 842 -17.27 17.25 -40.59
CA THR A 842 -16.14 16.76 -41.40
C THR A 842 -14.90 17.64 -41.20
N ILE A 843 -13.74 17.02 -41.03
CA ILE A 843 -12.45 17.62 -40.73
C ILE A 843 -11.41 17.22 -41.78
N ASN A 844 -10.45 18.10 -42.07
CA ASN A 844 -9.37 17.84 -43.04
C ASN A 844 -8.01 17.88 -42.33
N TRP A 845 -7.23 16.82 -42.43
CA TRP A 845 -5.94 16.71 -41.73
C TRP A 845 -4.74 17.23 -42.54
N SER A 846 -4.94 17.71 -43.77
CA SER A 846 -3.85 18.18 -44.64
C SER A 846 -3.46 19.66 -44.54
N GLU A 847 -4.14 20.49 -43.73
CA GLU A 847 -3.70 21.89 -43.50
C GLU A 847 -2.47 21.99 -42.58
N GLU A 848 -2.13 20.94 -41.81
CA GLU A 848 -0.99 20.86 -40.89
C GLU A 848 0.34 20.43 -41.58
N GLY A 849 0.29 19.89 -42.81
CA GLY A 849 1.48 19.73 -43.67
C GLY A 849 2.06 18.32 -43.82
N SER A 850 1.23 17.35 -44.19
CA SER A 850 1.66 16.01 -44.61
C SER A 850 2.37 15.98 -45.98
N ALA A 851 3.11 14.91 -46.26
CA ALA A 851 3.84 14.71 -47.52
C ALA A 851 2.94 14.16 -48.65
N GLU A 852 3.40 14.28 -49.91
CA GLU A 852 2.67 13.85 -51.11
C GLU A 852 2.52 12.31 -51.15
N GLY A 853 1.41 11.77 -50.61
CA GLY A 853 1.10 10.33 -50.63
C GLY A 853 0.50 9.73 -49.34
N ALA A 854 0.19 10.53 -48.33
CA ALA A 854 -0.32 10.10 -47.02
C ALA A 854 -1.81 9.66 -47.00
N TYR A 855 -2.24 8.92 -45.95
CA TYR A 855 -3.66 8.54 -45.66
C TYR A 855 -3.94 8.46 -44.13
N ALA A 856 -5.17 8.20 -43.67
CA ALA A 856 -5.49 8.05 -42.23
C ALA A 856 -6.49 6.90 -41.90
N SER A 857 -6.62 6.54 -40.61
CA SER A 857 -7.54 5.53 -40.02
C SER A 857 -8.08 5.98 -38.63
N ILE A 858 -8.90 5.22 -37.89
CA ILE A 858 -9.50 5.60 -36.56
C ILE A 858 -9.68 4.35 -35.67
N SER A 859 -9.32 4.38 -34.37
CA SER A 859 -9.43 3.19 -33.49
C SER A 859 -10.83 2.89 -32.98
N ASN A 860 -11.74 3.86 -33.00
CA ASN A 860 -13.17 3.62 -32.81
C ASN A 860 -13.91 3.95 -34.12
N PRO A 861 -14.24 2.94 -34.95
CA PRO A 861 -14.84 3.16 -36.26
C PRO A 861 -16.31 3.60 -36.21
N ASP A 862 -17.00 3.39 -35.08
CA ASP A 862 -18.37 3.89 -34.88
C ASP A 862 -18.42 5.43 -34.70
N LEU A 863 -17.25 6.08 -34.58
CA LEU A 863 -17.12 7.53 -34.60
C LEU A 863 -17.27 8.14 -35.99
N GLY A 864 -16.90 7.45 -37.08
CA GLY A 864 -16.93 8.06 -38.42
C GLY A 864 -16.01 7.47 -39.50
N GLU A 865 -16.23 7.85 -40.77
CA GLU A 865 -15.46 7.40 -41.94
C GLU A 865 -14.31 8.37 -42.33
N THR A 866 -13.23 7.82 -42.89
CA THR A 866 -12.09 8.57 -43.47
C THR A 866 -12.01 8.41 -45.00
N ASP A 867 -11.84 9.50 -45.75
CA ASP A 867 -11.57 9.48 -47.21
C ASP A 867 -10.43 10.45 -47.58
N GLY A 868 -9.32 9.89 -48.07
CA GLY A 868 -8.13 10.66 -48.43
C GLY A 868 -7.63 11.52 -47.27
N GLU A 869 -7.66 12.84 -47.44
CA GLU A 869 -7.19 13.84 -46.46
C GLU A 869 -8.27 14.28 -45.44
N GLN A 870 -9.36 13.51 -45.27
CA GLN A 870 -10.53 13.90 -44.46
C GLN A 870 -11.02 12.80 -43.49
N PHE A 871 -11.67 13.21 -42.40
CA PHE A 871 -12.44 12.40 -41.44
C PHE A 871 -13.84 13.00 -41.25
N THR A 872 -14.90 12.19 -41.19
CA THR A 872 -16.30 12.64 -40.99
C THR A 872 -16.95 11.87 -39.86
N ALA A 873 -17.46 12.59 -38.86
CA ALA A 873 -18.06 12.02 -37.66
C ALA A 873 -19.52 11.58 -37.87
N GLU A 874 -19.89 10.38 -37.41
CA GLU A 874 -21.20 9.76 -37.64
C GLU A 874 -21.91 9.28 -36.35
N GLY A 875 -21.18 8.81 -35.32
CA GLY A 875 -21.73 8.33 -34.03
C GLY A 875 -20.83 8.69 -32.84
N ALA A 876 -21.31 8.56 -31.60
CA ALA A 876 -20.63 9.10 -30.40
C ALA A 876 -19.73 8.11 -29.64
N GLY A 877 -18.71 8.65 -28.94
CA GLY A 877 -17.72 7.91 -28.16
C GLY A 877 -16.32 8.56 -28.18
N GLU A 878 -15.28 7.80 -27.85
CA GLU A 878 -13.85 8.18 -28.01
C GLU A 878 -13.05 7.10 -28.76
N GLY A 879 -11.98 7.47 -29.47
CA GLY A 879 -11.06 6.57 -30.22
C GLY A 879 -10.09 7.31 -31.15
N LEU A 880 -9.09 6.65 -31.77
CA LEU A 880 -7.75 7.22 -32.07
C LEU A 880 -7.33 7.21 -33.57
N LEU A 881 -7.20 8.37 -34.24
CA LEU A 881 -7.14 8.57 -35.70
C LEU A 881 -5.76 8.84 -36.32
N THR A 882 -5.38 7.90 -37.15
CA THR A 882 -4.02 7.43 -37.29
C THR A 882 -3.57 7.67 -38.75
N ILE A 883 -2.80 8.76 -38.97
CA ILE A 883 -2.31 9.38 -40.24
C ILE A 883 -0.90 8.89 -40.66
N HIS A 884 -0.83 8.17 -41.79
CA HIS A 884 0.36 7.51 -42.36
C HIS A 884 1.02 8.22 -43.53
N ASN A 885 2.34 8.07 -43.67
CA ASN A 885 3.11 8.56 -44.81
C ASN A 885 3.13 7.54 -45.99
N GLU A 886 3.78 7.91 -47.12
CA GLU A 886 3.80 7.07 -48.34
C GLU A 886 4.53 5.72 -48.21
N ASN A 887 5.17 5.44 -47.06
CA ASN A 887 5.86 4.20 -46.72
C ASN A 887 5.19 3.47 -45.51
N ASP A 888 3.93 3.77 -45.20
CA ASP A 888 3.15 3.30 -44.02
C ASP A 888 3.66 3.73 -42.64
N GLU A 889 4.80 4.41 -42.54
CA GLU A 889 5.40 4.82 -41.26
C GLU A 889 4.51 5.78 -40.45
N VAL A 890 4.70 5.69 -39.14
CA VAL A 890 4.04 6.41 -38.05
C VAL A 890 4.13 7.94 -38.16
N THR A 891 3.01 8.65 -38.44
CA THR A 891 3.00 10.14 -38.46
C THR A 891 1.95 10.95 -37.60
N ALA A 892 0.70 10.53 -37.25
CA ALA A 892 -0.21 11.22 -36.24
C ALA A 892 -1.51 10.44 -35.77
N MET A 893 -2.07 10.60 -34.52
CA MET A 893 -3.06 9.78 -33.66
C MET A 893 -4.09 10.73 -33.05
N ALA A 894 -5.24 10.87 -33.67
CA ALA A 894 -6.25 11.73 -33.14
C ALA A 894 -7.20 10.98 -32.26
N ARG A 895 -7.05 11.02 -30.92
CA ARG A 895 -8.20 10.65 -30.10
C ARG A 895 -9.34 11.61 -30.42
N VAL A 896 -10.20 11.17 -31.33
CA VAL A 896 -11.48 11.71 -31.73
C VAL A 896 -12.43 11.43 -30.57
N LYS A 897 -13.07 12.47 -30.05
CA LYS A 897 -14.30 12.36 -29.27
C LYS A 897 -15.47 12.85 -30.11
N VAL A 898 -16.50 12.03 -30.25
CA VAL A 898 -17.76 12.41 -30.91
C VAL A 898 -18.89 12.38 -29.90
N ILE A 899 -19.85 13.30 -30.01
CA ILE A 899 -20.93 13.51 -29.05
C ILE A 899 -22.30 13.33 -29.76
N ASP A 900 -23.24 12.61 -29.14
CA ASP A 900 -24.62 12.41 -29.63
C ASP A 900 -25.59 13.25 -28.79
N PRO A 901 -26.27 14.25 -29.39
CA PRO A 901 -27.29 15.06 -28.72
C PRO A 901 -28.50 14.29 -28.16
N ALA A 902 -28.65 12.99 -28.47
CA ALA A 902 -29.75 12.16 -28.00
C ALA A 902 -29.56 11.59 -26.57
N ASP A 903 -28.31 11.42 -26.09
CA ASP A 903 -28.01 10.73 -24.82
C ASP A 903 -28.07 11.62 -23.56
N GLU A 904 -28.17 12.95 -23.69
CA GLU A 904 -28.03 13.89 -22.54
C GLU A 904 -29.32 14.23 -21.76
N ALA A 905 -30.53 14.09 -22.32
CA ALA A 905 -31.74 14.65 -21.70
C ALA A 905 -33.01 13.78 -21.81
N ARG A 906 -33.81 13.76 -20.73
CA ARG A 906 -35.13 13.10 -20.67
C ARG A 906 -36.29 13.99 -21.16
N VAL A 907 -36.08 15.31 -21.23
CA VAL A 907 -37.02 16.29 -21.77
C VAL A 907 -36.25 17.25 -22.67
N TYR A 908 -36.72 17.46 -23.89
CA TYR A 908 -36.14 18.39 -24.85
C TYR A 908 -37.10 19.56 -25.08
N ASN A 909 -36.60 20.80 -24.95
CA ASN A 909 -37.32 22.00 -25.36
C ASN A 909 -37.28 22.17 -26.90
N GLU A 910 -38.08 23.05 -27.51
CA GLU A 910 -38.12 23.15 -28.97
C GLU A 910 -36.82 23.64 -29.62
N ASP A 911 -35.98 24.36 -28.87
CA ASP A 911 -34.68 24.86 -29.31
C ASP A 911 -33.51 23.91 -29.00
N HIS A 912 -33.79 22.71 -28.48
CA HIS A 912 -32.77 21.70 -28.18
C HIS A 912 -32.05 21.20 -29.46
N PRO A 913 -30.71 21.02 -29.46
CA PRO A 913 -29.95 20.60 -30.66
C PRO A 913 -30.41 19.31 -31.33
N ALA A 914 -31.05 18.40 -30.58
CA ALA A 914 -31.65 17.18 -31.12
C ALA A 914 -32.84 17.43 -32.08
N ALA A 915 -33.52 18.59 -31.98
CA ALA A 915 -34.68 18.93 -32.80
C ALA A 915 -34.27 19.71 -34.07
N LYS A 916 -34.19 19.01 -35.21
CA LYS A 916 -33.74 19.55 -36.50
C LYS A 916 -34.94 20.05 -37.33
N PHE A 917 -35.09 21.36 -37.43
CA PHE A 917 -36.18 22.01 -38.19
C PHE A 917 -35.81 22.23 -39.66
N GLU A 918 -36.64 21.73 -40.57
CA GLU A 918 -36.60 22.03 -42.00
C GLU A 918 -37.83 22.86 -42.39
N GLY A 919 -37.62 24.01 -43.04
CA GLY A 919 -38.71 24.89 -43.48
C GLY A 919 -38.60 26.32 -42.98
N SER A 920 -39.73 27.00 -42.77
CA SER A 920 -39.84 28.39 -42.31
C SER A 920 -40.67 28.51 -41.03
N TRP A 921 -40.19 27.85 -39.99
CA TRP A 921 -40.74 27.91 -38.63
C TRP A 921 -40.61 29.31 -37.99
N GLN A 922 -41.57 29.66 -37.16
CA GLN A 922 -41.70 30.94 -36.46
C GLN A 922 -41.77 30.71 -34.95
N GLU A 923 -41.03 31.50 -34.18
CA GLU A 923 -41.08 31.49 -32.71
C GLU A 923 -42.44 32.01 -32.20
N SER A 924 -42.94 31.41 -31.12
CA SER A 924 -44.09 31.87 -30.34
C SER A 924 -43.75 31.91 -28.86
N THR A 925 -43.39 33.07 -28.33
CA THR A 925 -43.16 33.27 -26.89
C THR A 925 -44.49 33.33 -26.11
N ASN A 926 -44.71 32.47 -25.11
CA ASN A 926 -45.83 32.53 -24.16
C ASN A 926 -45.48 31.82 -22.83
N GLU A 927 -45.90 32.38 -21.69
CA GLU A 927 -45.60 31.83 -20.34
C GLU A 927 -46.31 30.50 -20.02
N GLU A 928 -47.20 30.04 -20.89
CA GLU A 928 -47.92 28.76 -20.76
C GLU A 928 -47.30 27.62 -21.60
N HIS A 929 -46.28 27.91 -22.40
CA HIS A 929 -45.44 26.90 -23.07
C HIS A 929 -44.40 26.32 -22.10
N HIS A 930 -43.78 25.19 -22.46
CA HIS A 930 -42.56 24.70 -21.82
C HIS A 930 -41.44 25.74 -21.99
N GLU A 931 -40.76 26.07 -20.88
CA GLU A 931 -39.71 27.11 -20.75
C GLU A 931 -40.03 28.53 -21.27
N GLY A 932 -41.20 28.76 -21.85
CA GLY A 932 -41.73 30.06 -22.28
C GLY A 932 -41.68 30.33 -23.79
N THR A 933 -41.15 29.40 -24.59
CA THR A 933 -41.02 29.50 -26.05
C THR A 933 -41.62 28.27 -26.75
N ALA A 934 -41.73 28.35 -28.07
CA ALA A 934 -42.22 27.29 -28.95
C ALA A 934 -42.00 27.68 -30.42
N ALA A 935 -42.07 26.72 -31.34
CA ALA A 935 -41.97 26.93 -32.78
C ALA A 935 -43.26 26.51 -33.49
N PHE A 936 -43.72 27.28 -34.49
CA PHE A 936 -44.86 26.89 -35.34
C PHE A 936 -44.64 27.20 -36.82
N SER A 937 -45.31 26.45 -37.70
CA SER A 937 -45.42 26.77 -39.13
C SER A 937 -46.85 26.56 -39.66
N ASP A 938 -47.24 27.39 -40.63
CA ASP A 938 -48.41 27.22 -41.51
C ASP A 938 -47.99 27.09 -42.99
N ILE A 939 -46.86 26.43 -43.24
CA ILE A 939 -46.39 26.09 -44.60
C ILE A 939 -46.34 24.56 -44.74
N ALA A 940 -47.21 24.04 -45.60
CA ALA A 940 -47.28 22.61 -45.90
C ALA A 940 -45.93 22.07 -46.40
N GLY A 941 -45.44 21.01 -45.76
CA GLY A 941 -44.13 20.40 -46.02
C GLY A 941 -42.98 20.89 -45.13
N ASP A 942 -43.17 21.93 -44.32
CA ASP A 942 -42.23 22.23 -43.22
C ASP A 942 -42.30 21.10 -42.19
N LYS A 943 -41.15 20.68 -41.64
CA LYS A 943 -41.04 19.59 -40.65
C LYS A 943 -40.03 19.87 -39.54
N VAL A 944 -40.16 19.15 -38.44
CA VAL A 944 -39.11 18.93 -37.44
C VAL A 944 -38.82 17.43 -37.35
N GLU A 945 -37.56 17.09 -37.13
CA GLU A 945 -37.07 15.72 -36.96
C GLU A 945 -36.27 15.66 -35.66
N ILE A 946 -36.58 14.72 -34.78
CA ILE A 946 -35.88 14.52 -33.50
C ILE A 946 -35.48 13.07 -33.33
N THR A 947 -34.25 12.86 -32.89
CA THR A 947 -33.69 11.56 -32.53
C THR A 947 -33.64 11.44 -31.00
N PHE A 948 -34.06 10.30 -30.47
CA PHE A 948 -34.13 10.03 -29.02
C PHE A 948 -33.88 8.55 -28.72
N LYS A 949 -33.59 8.20 -27.47
CA LYS A 949 -33.29 6.82 -27.04
C LYS A 949 -34.14 6.41 -25.83
N GLY A 950 -35.00 5.41 -26.01
CA GLY A 950 -35.92 4.93 -24.97
C GLY A 950 -37.12 4.16 -25.53
N THR A 951 -37.99 3.62 -24.67
CA THR A 951 -39.19 2.85 -25.06
C THR A 951 -40.39 3.68 -25.51
N GLY A 952 -40.26 5.01 -25.61
CA GLY A 952 -41.29 5.88 -26.15
C GLY A 952 -40.93 7.37 -26.15
N ILE A 953 -41.82 8.18 -26.74
CA ILE A 953 -41.71 9.65 -26.75
C ILE A 953 -43.10 10.28 -26.68
N ARG A 954 -43.21 11.44 -26.00
CA ARG A 954 -44.37 12.33 -26.03
C ARG A 954 -43.98 13.63 -26.71
N TRP A 955 -44.85 14.14 -27.58
CA TRP A 955 -44.77 15.47 -28.17
C TRP A 955 -45.83 16.37 -27.55
N PHE A 956 -45.37 17.48 -26.97
CA PHE A 956 -46.19 18.54 -26.41
C PHE A 956 -46.25 19.73 -27.37
N GLY A 957 -47.40 20.39 -27.39
CA GLY A 957 -47.67 21.53 -28.25
C GLY A 957 -48.92 22.29 -27.85
N TYR A 958 -49.42 23.11 -28.77
CA TYR A 958 -50.64 23.88 -28.59
C TYR A 958 -51.77 23.30 -29.44
N GLU A 959 -52.95 23.06 -28.82
CA GLU A 959 -54.19 22.73 -29.54
C GLU A 959 -55.13 23.94 -29.60
N GLY A 960 -55.87 24.10 -30.71
CA GLY A 960 -56.85 25.18 -30.83
C GLY A 960 -57.30 25.50 -32.25
N VAL A 961 -58.22 26.46 -32.39
CA VAL A 961 -58.91 26.77 -33.67
C VAL A 961 -58.00 27.23 -34.82
N THR A 962 -56.74 27.58 -34.55
CA THR A 962 -55.74 27.97 -35.56
C THR A 962 -54.85 26.83 -36.04
N GLN A 963 -54.99 25.64 -35.45
CA GLN A 963 -54.15 24.49 -35.75
C GLN A 963 -54.75 23.60 -36.85
N GLY A 964 -53.89 22.83 -37.49
CA GLY A 964 -54.22 21.91 -38.57
C GLY A 964 -53.90 20.47 -38.24
N ILE A 965 -53.69 19.68 -39.29
CA ILE A 965 -53.30 18.29 -39.17
C ILE A 965 -51.77 18.19 -39.32
N ALA A 966 -51.12 17.56 -38.36
CA ALA A 966 -49.72 17.18 -38.44
C ALA A 966 -49.60 15.75 -39.02
N GLU A 967 -48.70 15.57 -39.99
CA GLU A 967 -48.23 14.24 -40.39
C GLU A 967 -47.10 13.82 -39.43
N ILE A 968 -47.32 12.75 -38.69
CA ILE A 968 -46.36 12.19 -37.74
C ILE A 968 -45.78 10.91 -38.35
N GLU A 969 -44.46 10.73 -38.27
CA GLU A 969 -43.77 9.52 -38.68
C GLU A 969 -42.80 9.10 -37.57
N VAL A 970 -42.95 7.88 -37.06
CA VAL A 970 -42.01 7.26 -36.11
C VAL A 970 -41.51 5.97 -36.73
N ASP A 971 -40.19 5.85 -36.92
CA ASP A 971 -39.53 4.70 -37.57
C ASP A 971 -40.16 4.27 -38.91
N GLY A 972 -40.80 5.20 -39.64
CA GLY A 972 -41.48 4.96 -40.91
C GLY A 972 -42.96 4.55 -40.80
N GLU A 973 -43.52 4.37 -39.61
CA GLU A 973 -44.97 4.28 -39.42
C GLU A 973 -45.59 5.68 -39.38
N LYS A 974 -46.53 5.95 -40.30
CA LYS A 974 -47.17 7.26 -40.46
C LYS A 974 -48.56 7.30 -39.84
N THR A 975 -48.86 8.37 -39.11
CA THR A 975 -50.21 8.74 -38.66
C THR A 975 -50.45 10.23 -38.84
N GLU A 976 -51.72 10.61 -38.97
CA GLU A 976 -52.14 12.01 -38.93
C GLU A 976 -52.65 12.34 -37.51
N VAL A 977 -52.29 13.52 -37.00
CA VAL A 977 -52.78 14.06 -35.73
C VAL A 977 -53.46 15.41 -36.01
N ASP A 978 -54.77 15.47 -35.82
CA ASP A 978 -55.54 16.71 -35.87
C ASP A 978 -55.38 17.46 -34.55
N THR A 979 -54.68 18.59 -34.55
CA THR A 979 -54.38 19.38 -33.35
C THR A 979 -55.40 20.52 -33.15
N PHE A 980 -56.53 20.47 -33.85
CA PHE A 980 -57.67 21.38 -33.67
C PHE A 980 -58.44 21.12 -32.36
N ALA A 981 -58.75 22.21 -31.65
CA ALA A 981 -59.69 22.22 -30.52
C ALA A 981 -60.58 23.48 -30.54
N GLU A 982 -61.84 23.37 -30.11
CA GLU A 982 -62.76 24.52 -29.97
C GLU A 982 -62.31 25.50 -28.86
N GLU A 983 -61.75 24.97 -27.77
CA GLU A 983 -61.17 25.73 -26.65
C GLU A 983 -59.65 25.48 -26.66
N PRO A 984 -58.80 26.51 -26.62
CA PRO A 984 -57.35 26.36 -26.78
C PRO A 984 -56.64 25.87 -25.51
N ALA A 985 -55.54 25.11 -25.66
CA ALA A 985 -54.67 24.68 -24.58
C ALA A 985 -53.19 24.63 -24.99
N PHE A 986 -52.30 25.01 -24.08
CA PHE A 986 -50.83 25.01 -24.21
C PHE A 986 -50.20 23.83 -23.45
N ASN A 987 -48.93 23.51 -23.76
CA ASN A 987 -48.20 22.36 -23.21
C ASN A 987 -49.07 21.09 -23.14
N LYS A 988 -49.76 20.82 -24.24
CA LYS A 988 -50.71 19.74 -24.39
C LYS A 988 -49.99 18.58 -25.07
N GLU A 989 -50.06 17.38 -24.49
CA GLU A 989 -49.68 16.15 -25.21
C GLU A 989 -50.58 16.03 -26.46
N LEU A 990 -49.97 16.22 -27.64
CA LEU A 990 -50.61 16.15 -28.95
C LEU A 990 -50.44 14.74 -29.56
N TYR A 991 -49.30 14.12 -29.29
CA TYR A 991 -48.98 12.75 -29.69
C TYR A 991 -48.12 12.06 -28.65
N SER A 992 -48.32 10.76 -28.49
CA SER A 992 -47.43 9.90 -27.74
C SER A 992 -47.35 8.52 -28.39
N VAL A 993 -46.19 7.89 -28.25
CA VAL A 993 -45.95 6.49 -28.63
C VAL A 993 -45.17 5.83 -27.50
N GLU A 994 -45.64 4.67 -27.06
CA GLU A 994 -45.08 3.92 -25.92
C GLU A 994 -44.98 2.44 -26.29
N GLY A 995 -44.06 1.72 -25.64
CA GLY A 995 -43.85 0.29 -25.89
C GLY A 995 -43.06 0.02 -27.17
N LEU A 996 -42.23 0.99 -27.58
CA LEU A 996 -41.13 0.76 -28.51
C LEU A 996 -40.07 -0.15 -27.85
N GLU A 997 -39.15 -0.67 -28.66
CA GLU A 997 -37.96 -1.37 -28.14
C GLU A 997 -37.01 -0.33 -27.52
N ASP A 998 -36.28 -0.65 -26.45
CA ASP A 998 -35.38 0.31 -25.81
C ASP A 998 -34.11 0.53 -26.66
N LYS A 999 -34.15 1.53 -27.54
CA LYS A 999 -33.10 1.87 -28.52
C LYS A 999 -33.28 3.30 -29.05
N THR A 1000 -32.40 3.71 -29.96
CA THR A 1000 -32.51 4.97 -30.69
C THR A 1000 -33.63 4.93 -31.74
N HIS A 1001 -34.44 5.98 -31.76
CA HIS A 1001 -35.64 6.17 -32.58
C HIS A 1001 -35.65 7.55 -33.23
N THR A 1002 -36.42 7.70 -34.33
CA THR A 1002 -36.60 9.00 -34.99
C THR A 1002 -38.09 9.35 -35.10
N LEU A 1003 -38.46 10.51 -34.57
CA LEU A 1003 -39.78 11.13 -34.69
C LEU A 1003 -39.70 12.30 -35.68
N THR A 1004 -40.49 12.25 -36.75
CA THR A 1004 -40.71 13.38 -37.65
C THR A 1004 -42.12 13.94 -37.49
N ILE A 1005 -42.26 15.26 -37.45
CA ILE A 1005 -43.54 15.98 -37.40
C ILE A 1005 -43.56 16.99 -38.54
N ALA A 1006 -44.50 16.83 -39.48
CA ALA A 1006 -44.63 17.68 -40.66
C ALA A 1006 -45.98 18.39 -40.73
N VAL A 1007 -46.00 19.62 -41.26
CA VAL A 1007 -47.22 20.37 -41.57
C VAL A 1007 -47.87 19.76 -42.82
N SER A 1008 -49.03 19.11 -42.69
CA SER A 1008 -49.72 18.50 -43.85
C SER A 1008 -50.24 19.56 -44.86
N GLY A 1009 -50.64 20.73 -44.36
CA GLY A 1009 -51.40 21.73 -45.11
C GLY A 1009 -52.92 21.57 -45.02
N ASP A 1010 -53.41 20.46 -44.49
CA ASP A 1010 -54.82 20.19 -44.23
C ASP A 1010 -55.21 20.54 -42.77
N HIS A 1011 -56.50 20.68 -42.51
CA HIS A 1011 -57.04 21.07 -41.20
C HIS A 1011 -58.49 20.61 -41.00
N HIS A 1012 -58.95 20.55 -39.74
CA HIS A 1012 -60.34 20.31 -39.39
C HIS A 1012 -61.31 21.30 -40.07
N GLU A 1013 -62.56 20.90 -40.37
CA GLU A 1013 -63.49 21.72 -41.17
C GLU A 1013 -63.88 23.06 -40.50
N ASP A 1014 -63.78 23.13 -39.17
CA ASP A 1014 -64.03 24.33 -38.36
C ASP A 1014 -62.75 25.12 -37.98
N ALA A 1015 -61.56 24.63 -38.36
CA ALA A 1015 -60.29 25.35 -38.13
C ALA A 1015 -60.15 26.56 -39.07
N VAL A 1016 -59.51 27.63 -38.58
CA VAL A 1016 -59.31 28.88 -39.33
C VAL A 1016 -57.91 29.02 -39.95
N ASN A 1017 -57.01 28.08 -39.67
CA ASN A 1017 -55.69 27.93 -40.29
C ASN A 1017 -55.20 26.47 -40.11
N HIS A 1018 -54.02 26.12 -40.63
CA HIS A 1018 -53.46 24.76 -40.59
C HIS A 1018 -52.09 24.70 -39.90
N ARG A 1019 -51.94 25.35 -38.75
CA ARG A 1019 -50.66 25.39 -38.03
C ARG A 1019 -50.32 24.06 -37.36
N VAL A 1020 -49.04 23.73 -37.33
CA VAL A 1020 -48.46 22.76 -36.40
C VAL A 1020 -47.51 23.50 -35.47
N HIS A 1021 -47.48 23.12 -34.19
CA HIS A 1021 -46.81 23.86 -33.12
C HIS A 1021 -46.03 22.89 -32.21
N ILE A 1022 -44.72 23.07 -32.15
CA ILE A 1022 -43.74 22.29 -31.39
C ILE A 1022 -43.37 23.08 -30.15
N ASP A 1023 -43.57 22.50 -28.96
CA ASP A 1023 -43.35 23.14 -27.65
C ASP A 1023 -42.25 22.37 -26.91
N SER A 1024 -42.46 21.08 -26.63
CA SER A 1024 -41.41 20.22 -26.05
C SER A 1024 -41.63 18.74 -26.35
N PHE A 1025 -40.64 17.92 -25.98
CA PHE A 1025 -40.64 16.47 -26.11
C PHE A 1025 -40.21 15.82 -24.79
N GLU A 1026 -40.82 14.70 -24.41
CA GLU A 1026 -40.43 13.90 -23.24
C GLU A 1026 -40.10 12.47 -23.69
N VAL A 1027 -38.91 11.99 -23.34
CA VAL A 1027 -38.46 10.61 -23.62
C VAL A 1027 -38.93 9.68 -22.51
N ILE A 1028 -39.49 8.54 -22.90
CA ILE A 1028 -39.95 7.49 -22.01
C ILE A 1028 -38.91 6.38 -22.02
N GLN A 1029 -38.45 5.95 -20.84
CA GLN A 1029 -37.57 4.79 -20.63
C GLN A 1029 -38.41 3.58 -20.18
#